data_AF-A0A3E1NSM4-F1
#
_entry.id   AF-A0A3E1NSM4-F1
#
_cell.length_a   1.000
_cell.length_b   1.000
_cell.length_c   1.000
_cell.angle_alpha   90.00
_cell.angle_beta   90.00
_cell.angle_gamma   90.00
#
_symmetry.space_group_name_H-M   'P 1'
#
loop_
_entity.id
_entity.type
_entity.pdbx_description
1 polymer ?
#
loop_
_entity_poly.entity_id
_entity_poly.type
_entity_poly.pdbx_seq_one_letter_code
_entity_poly.pdbx_strand_id
1 'polypeptide(L)'
;MSHSVYLSNTSSPSGINRNEILMMEWGYEMPLLLQPLLISGGFIENDMLYYDAKRGIENLKRFYKFLDITAALINNKSSFTECSNKLFQYLDSLDHAYFCMDARAVFNSEEIPHDQQAAIWLADIAYNNAMITSAMDNMDISLLSYKQFRHVSMAFHSFAELLNFEDISYGWGYILEEEKQEEIYSENGLWGLKNAAGNILLSPQFDEFYAFSEQDLAVVMKAQKYGYVHRSGEIIVPPEWDEAYDFVYSRRAIVQRNGHLGLLNTAGKVVAEPIYENLIKAGHHGLYIAQKNGSWGVLTADATVLIGFKYEKIEPLHDDVFILQKDGFYSLAEEGEQFDLIVHKAPPQGFAWAIKGDKVYLIDKYGISRANKALVQQDAESEASSFYYDDTVRQKLLAYAKSADEATTTDAYTPVEELYNIGVDAYNRQDYPSAIYHYTLAAEKGYGYAMNNLAHIYYMIDGYVDEQKAFYWYEQGAAARNTNALFGLSLCYQYGIGTHPDIEKAIDLLLQAAEDGMAAAHNNLGFLLYDTDPEQALYHYQQAEKLGEPDYSGLGFLYEGKGDFETALAYYNQDKSGLGAYHLGNLYRKGSGTAKDIKAAIAYFETALDAAYDMAHIELAGIYLFEEGFKDIDKAKMHSDAAAKAGIEIPGELSM
;
A
#
# COMPACT_ATOMS: atom_id res chain seq x y z
N MET A 1 17.86 -18.14 -18.47
CA MET A 1 18.87 -17.43 -17.65
C MET A 1 18.09 -16.50 -16.75
N SER A 2 18.32 -16.53 -15.44
CA SER A 2 17.68 -15.61 -14.51
C SER A 2 18.11 -14.18 -14.88
N HIS A 3 17.15 -13.26 -14.97
CA HIS A 3 17.44 -11.83 -15.12
C HIS A 3 17.69 -11.30 -13.70
N SER A 4 18.92 -11.46 -13.22
CA SER A 4 19.31 -11.12 -11.86
C SER A 4 20.47 -10.12 -11.84
N VAL A 5 20.50 -9.26 -10.82
CA VAL A 5 21.65 -8.48 -10.37
C VAL A 5 22.44 -9.33 -9.36
N TYR A 6 23.75 -9.41 -9.56
CA TYR A 6 24.66 -10.12 -8.67
C TYR A 6 25.56 -9.13 -7.95
N LEU A 7 25.79 -9.33 -6.65
CA LEU A 7 26.82 -8.61 -5.88
C LEU A 7 27.81 -9.61 -5.30
N SER A 8 29.10 -9.35 -5.50
CA SER A 8 30.18 -10.22 -5.02
C SER A 8 31.30 -9.42 -4.36
N ASN A 9 32.01 -10.03 -3.42
CA ASN A 9 33.29 -9.53 -2.92
C ASN A 9 34.42 -10.14 -3.75
N THR A 10 35.27 -9.32 -4.37
CA THR A 10 36.28 -9.79 -5.34
C THR A 10 37.66 -9.17 -5.12
N SER A 11 38.68 -9.99 -5.36
CA SER A 11 40.09 -9.62 -5.11
C SER A 11 40.65 -8.60 -6.09
N SER A 12 40.11 -8.52 -7.31
CA SER A 12 40.57 -7.60 -8.35
C SER A 12 39.47 -7.30 -9.39
N PRO A 13 39.41 -6.06 -9.92
CA PRO A 13 38.56 -5.69 -11.05
C PRO A 13 38.90 -6.42 -12.36
N SER A 14 40.18 -6.78 -12.56
CA SER A 14 40.64 -7.55 -13.72
C SER A 14 41.77 -8.54 -13.38
N GLY A 15 41.88 -9.60 -14.19
CA GLY A 15 43.01 -10.54 -14.17
C GLY A 15 42.65 -12.03 -14.06
N ILE A 16 43.64 -12.88 -14.35
CA ILE A 16 43.52 -14.35 -14.44
C ILE A 16 43.36 -15.03 -13.06
N ASN A 17 43.65 -14.32 -11.95
CA ASN A 17 43.55 -14.81 -10.57
C ASN A 17 42.44 -14.13 -9.77
N ARG A 18 41.35 -13.70 -10.42
CA ARG A 18 40.17 -13.12 -9.76
C ARG A 18 39.52 -14.19 -8.88
N ASN A 19 39.53 -13.96 -7.57
CA ASN A 19 38.73 -14.73 -6.62
C ASN A 19 37.48 -13.93 -6.30
N GLU A 20 36.34 -14.61 -6.19
CA GLU A 20 35.04 -13.98 -6.05
C GLU A 20 34.19 -14.79 -5.07
N ILE A 21 33.63 -14.08 -4.09
CA ILE A 21 32.65 -14.59 -3.15
C ILE A 21 31.33 -13.96 -3.56
N LEU A 22 30.42 -14.75 -4.14
CA LEU A 22 29.07 -14.27 -4.46
C LEU A 22 28.32 -14.00 -3.15
N MET A 23 27.78 -12.80 -3.00
CA MET A 23 27.10 -12.36 -1.78
C MET A 23 25.59 -12.23 -1.95
N MET A 24 25.10 -12.01 -3.16
CA MET A 24 23.69 -11.73 -3.44
C MET A 24 23.37 -12.07 -4.91
N GLU A 25 22.23 -12.71 -5.13
CA GLU A 25 21.53 -12.77 -6.42
C GLU A 25 20.12 -12.21 -6.18
N TRP A 26 19.77 -11.13 -6.87
CA TRP A 26 18.50 -10.44 -6.66
C TRP A 26 17.95 -9.91 -7.97
N GLY A 27 16.64 -10.08 -8.21
CA GLY A 27 15.96 -9.89 -9.51
C GLY A 27 16.41 -8.71 -10.40
N TYR A 28 15.53 -7.73 -10.65
CA TYR A 28 15.78 -6.73 -11.70
C TYR A 28 16.51 -5.46 -11.22
N GLU A 29 16.88 -5.37 -9.94
CA GLU A 29 17.40 -4.15 -9.31
C GLU A 29 18.38 -4.41 -8.15
N MET A 30 19.15 -3.39 -7.75
CA MET A 30 20.03 -3.43 -6.58
C MET A 30 19.27 -3.04 -5.30
N PRO A 31 19.16 -3.93 -4.29
CA PRO A 31 18.43 -3.65 -3.05
C PRO A 31 18.88 -2.37 -2.34
N LEU A 32 17.93 -1.49 -2.08
CA LEU A 32 18.20 -0.16 -1.51
C LEU A 32 18.91 -0.23 -0.14
N LEU A 33 18.57 -1.19 0.72
CA LEU A 33 19.22 -1.32 2.04
C LEU A 33 20.71 -1.70 1.97
N LEU A 34 21.16 -2.27 0.84
CA LEU A 34 22.56 -2.63 0.62
C LEU A 34 23.31 -1.62 -0.26
N GLN A 35 22.62 -0.66 -0.88
CA GLN A 35 23.29 0.42 -1.64
C GLN A 35 24.34 1.22 -0.83
N PRO A 36 24.23 1.39 0.51
CA PRO A 36 25.29 2.01 1.30
C PRO A 36 26.62 1.24 1.34
N LEU A 37 26.69 0.01 0.80
CA LEU A 37 27.96 -0.68 0.50
C LEU A 37 28.66 -0.09 -0.73
N LEU A 38 27.92 0.55 -1.63
CA LEU A 38 28.36 0.99 -2.97
C LEU A 38 28.58 2.51 -3.02
N ILE A 39 29.40 3.03 -2.11
CA ILE A 39 29.57 4.47 -1.91
C ILE A 39 30.51 5.14 -2.93
N SER A 40 30.61 6.48 -2.84
CA SER A 40 31.39 7.33 -3.75
C SER A 40 32.77 6.78 -4.13
N GLY A 41 33.08 6.83 -5.42
CA GLY A 41 34.32 6.30 -6.01
C GLY A 41 34.15 5.04 -6.86
N GLY A 42 32.90 4.62 -7.11
CA GLY A 42 32.63 3.50 -8.01
C GLY A 42 33.09 3.76 -9.44
N PHE A 43 33.57 2.72 -10.12
CA PHE A 43 34.00 2.77 -11.51
C PHE A 43 33.52 1.56 -12.29
N ILE A 44 33.55 1.66 -13.62
CA ILE A 44 33.08 0.61 -14.53
C ILE A 44 34.28 -0.06 -15.20
N GLU A 45 34.28 -1.39 -15.19
CA GLU A 45 35.22 -2.21 -15.95
C GLU A 45 34.48 -3.44 -16.50
N ASN A 46 34.59 -3.71 -17.81
CA ASN A 46 33.86 -4.80 -18.49
C ASN A 46 32.33 -4.78 -18.21
N ASP A 47 31.73 -3.59 -18.24
CA ASP A 47 30.30 -3.33 -17.98
C ASP A 47 29.80 -3.71 -16.58
N MET A 48 30.71 -3.96 -15.63
CA MET A 48 30.40 -4.21 -14.22
C MET A 48 30.85 -3.03 -13.35
N LEU A 49 30.18 -2.82 -12.22
CA LEU A 49 30.47 -1.72 -11.31
C LEU A 49 31.29 -2.21 -10.13
N TYR A 50 32.38 -1.49 -9.81
CA TYR A 50 33.31 -1.83 -8.75
C TYR A 50 33.37 -0.74 -7.68
N TYR A 51 33.40 -1.14 -6.42
CA TYR A 51 33.43 -0.27 -5.25
C TYR A 51 34.42 -0.78 -4.21
N ASP A 52 34.98 0.12 -3.37
CA ASP A 52 35.88 -0.27 -2.28
C ASP A 52 35.09 -0.99 -1.17
N ALA A 53 35.43 -2.25 -0.91
CA ALA A 53 34.66 -3.08 0.01
C ALA A 53 34.73 -2.57 1.45
N LYS A 54 35.93 -2.23 1.92
CA LYS A 54 36.15 -1.82 3.30
C LYS A 54 35.38 -0.54 3.63
N ARG A 55 35.48 0.47 2.78
CA ARG A 55 34.76 1.75 2.95
C ARG A 55 33.24 1.55 2.86
N GLY A 56 32.78 0.68 1.98
CA GLY A 56 31.37 0.31 1.88
C GLY A 56 30.84 -0.29 3.18
N ILE A 57 31.56 -1.26 3.76
CA ILE A 57 31.17 -1.91 5.03
C ILE A 57 31.12 -0.90 6.17
N GLU A 58 32.14 -0.03 6.28
CA GLU A 58 32.19 1.02 7.30
C GLU A 58 31.01 2.00 7.17
N ASN A 59 30.61 2.34 5.94
CA ASN A 59 29.47 3.22 5.69
C ASN A 59 28.12 2.54 5.96
N LEU A 60 27.96 1.26 5.62
CA LEU A 60 26.75 0.51 5.96
C LEU A 60 26.58 0.40 7.49
N LYS A 61 27.66 0.14 8.24
CA LYS A 61 27.64 0.16 9.71
C LYS A 61 27.21 1.52 10.27
N ARG A 62 27.71 2.60 9.68
CA ARG A 62 27.29 3.97 10.01
C ARG A 62 25.79 4.16 9.76
N PHE A 63 25.28 3.66 8.64
CA PHE A 63 23.87 3.74 8.28
C PHE A 63 22.97 3.00 9.27
N TYR A 64 23.29 1.77 9.64
CA TYR A 64 22.48 1.02 10.61
C TYR A 64 22.54 1.63 11.99
N LYS A 65 23.67 2.22 12.39
CA LYS A 65 23.74 2.99 13.64
C LYS A 65 22.81 4.20 13.61
N PHE A 66 22.71 4.89 12.48
CA PHE A 66 21.75 5.98 12.30
C PHE A 66 20.30 5.46 12.41
N LEU A 67 19.96 4.36 11.74
CA LEU A 67 18.63 3.73 11.86
C LEU A 67 18.32 3.29 13.31
N ASP A 68 19.32 2.75 14.01
CA ASP A 68 19.19 2.25 15.38
C ASP A 68 18.86 3.37 16.39
N ILE A 69 19.43 4.56 16.19
CA ILE A 69 19.18 5.74 17.04
C ILE A 69 17.78 6.32 16.77
N THR A 70 17.26 6.17 15.55
CA THR A 70 15.94 6.66 15.14
C THR A 70 14.85 5.61 15.41
N ALA A 71 14.56 5.34 16.69
CA ALA A 71 13.76 4.19 17.13
C ALA A 71 12.34 4.08 16.53
N ALA A 72 11.74 5.17 16.05
CA ALA A 72 10.38 5.19 15.48
C ALA A 72 10.22 4.38 14.18
N LEU A 73 11.31 4.02 13.51
CA LEU A 73 11.24 3.29 12.22
C LEU A 73 11.33 1.78 12.35
N ILE A 74 11.72 1.24 13.50
CA ILE A 74 12.01 -0.18 13.64
C ILE A 74 10.88 -0.81 14.45
N ASN A 75 10.00 -1.55 13.78
CA ASN A 75 8.85 -2.21 14.40
C ASN A 75 9.30 -3.30 15.40
N ASN A 76 10.43 -3.97 15.11
CA ASN A 76 10.97 -5.01 15.97
C ASN A 76 12.47 -4.82 16.23
N LYS A 77 12.76 -4.13 17.36
CA LYS A 77 14.14 -3.81 17.75
C LYS A 77 15.03 -5.03 17.96
N SER A 78 14.46 -6.10 18.50
CA SER A 78 15.17 -7.35 18.75
C SER A 78 15.60 -8.00 17.44
N SER A 79 14.67 -8.15 16.49
CA SER A 79 14.95 -8.70 15.16
C SER A 79 15.91 -7.83 14.37
N PHE A 80 15.77 -6.49 14.43
CA PHE A 80 16.74 -5.57 13.81
C PHE A 80 18.15 -5.77 14.36
N THR A 81 18.29 -5.86 15.67
CA THR A 81 19.59 -6.08 16.32
C THR A 81 20.19 -7.43 15.93
N GLU A 82 19.38 -8.49 15.89
CA GLU A 82 19.85 -9.82 15.48
C GLU A 82 20.30 -9.83 14.01
N CYS A 83 19.46 -9.34 13.09
CA CYS A 83 19.73 -9.37 11.65
C CYS A 83 20.93 -8.49 11.28
N SER A 84 21.02 -7.29 11.86
CA SER A 84 22.17 -6.40 11.63
C SER A 84 23.47 -6.99 12.16
N ASN A 85 23.46 -7.67 13.31
CA ASN A 85 24.63 -8.39 13.82
C ASN A 85 25.07 -9.51 12.87
N LYS A 86 24.14 -10.32 12.35
CA LYS A 86 24.44 -11.35 11.34
C LYS A 86 25.06 -10.74 10.09
N LEU A 87 24.41 -9.72 9.53
CA LEU A 87 24.88 -8.99 8.36
C LEU A 87 26.30 -8.46 8.54
N PHE A 88 26.58 -7.80 9.66
CA PHE A 88 27.92 -7.24 9.90
C PHE A 88 28.97 -8.29 10.23
N GLN A 89 28.61 -9.38 10.90
CA GLN A 89 29.51 -10.51 11.11
C GLN A 89 29.92 -11.16 9.78
N TYR A 90 28.96 -11.35 8.87
CA TYR A 90 29.22 -11.84 7.51
C TYR A 90 30.12 -10.88 6.75
N LEU A 91 29.76 -9.59 6.69
CA LEU A 91 30.54 -8.58 5.97
C LEU A 91 31.97 -8.42 6.52
N ASP A 92 32.17 -8.52 7.84
CA ASP A 92 33.50 -8.47 8.47
C ASP A 92 34.36 -9.72 8.19
N SER A 93 33.75 -10.82 7.73
CA SER A 93 34.46 -12.04 7.33
C SER A 93 35.05 -11.96 5.91
N LEU A 94 34.58 -11.01 5.10
CA LEU A 94 35.01 -10.81 3.72
C LEU A 94 36.41 -10.18 3.68
N ASP A 95 37.30 -10.74 2.86
CA ASP A 95 38.72 -10.37 2.84
C ASP A 95 39.18 -9.74 1.52
N HIS A 96 38.29 -9.59 0.53
CA HIS A 96 38.65 -9.03 -0.77
C HIS A 96 38.40 -7.52 -0.85
N ALA A 97 39.20 -6.84 -1.69
CA ALA A 97 39.29 -5.39 -1.71
C ALA A 97 38.09 -4.68 -2.35
N TYR A 98 37.34 -5.37 -3.22
CA TYR A 98 36.28 -4.73 -4.00
C TYR A 98 34.93 -5.43 -3.83
N PHE A 99 33.85 -4.65 -3.86
CA PHE A 99 32.54 -5.15 -4.24
C PHE A 99 32.38 -5.00 -5.76
N CYS A 100 31.86 -6.04 -6.40
CA CYS A 100 31.58 -6.10 -7.83
C CYS A 100 30.09 -6.35 -8.02
N MET A 101 29.40 -5.43 -8.69
CA MET A 101 28.01 -5.57 -9.06
C MET A 101 27.91 -5.91 -10.56
N ASP A 102 27.37 -7.08 -10.87
CA ASP A 102 27.10 -7.54 -12.24
C ASP A 102 25.59 -7.50 -12.52
N ALA A 103 25.19 -6.53 -13.33
CA ALA A 103 23.81 -6.32 -13.75
C ALA A 103 23.61 -6.59 -15.26
N ARG A 104 24.58 -7.23 -15.94
CA ARG A 104 24.52 -7.41 -17.39
C ARG A 104 23.35 -8.27 -17.86
N ALA A 105 22.86 -9.18 -17.00
CA ALA A 105 21.69 -10.01 -17.29
C ALA A 105 20.37 -9.22 -17.26
N VAL A 106 20.33 -8.06 -16.58
CA VAL A 106 19.15 -7.17 -16.52
C VAL A 106 19.24 -6.00 -17.50
N PHE A 107 20.39 -5.78 -18.14
CA PHE A 107 20.60 -4.78 -19.18
C PHE A 107 19.88 -5.15 -20.51
N ASN A 108 18.55 -5.33 -20.48
CA ASN A 108 17.76 -5.92 -21.58
C ASN A 108 16.71 -4.97 -22.20
N SER A 109 16.85 -3.64 -22.08
CA SER A 109 16.01 -2.72 -22.87
C SER A 109 16.64 -2.48 -24.25
N GLU A 110 15.95 -2.90 -25.31
CA GLU A 110 16.35 -2.66 -26.70
C GLU A 110 16.72 -1.17 -26.91
N GLU A 111 17.89 -0.94 -27.52
CA GLU A 111 18.51 0.33 -28.00
C GLU A 111 19.69 0.96 -27.21
N ILE A 112 20.04 0.55 -25.97
CA ILE A 112 21.17 1.15 -25.20
C ILE A 112 22.31 0.15 -24.92
N PRO A 113 23.59 0.46 -25.28
CA PRO A 113 24.75 -0.37 -24.94
C PRO A 113 24.97 -0.62 -23.43
N HIS A 114 25.51 -1.79 -23.06
CA HIS A 114 25.71 -2.19 -21.65
C HIS A 114 26.61 -1.23 -20.85
N ASP A 115 27.64 -0.64 -21.47
CA ASP A 115 28.52 0.34 -20.83
C ASP A 115 27.76 1.62 -20.44
N GLN A 116 26.81 2.06 -21.27
CA GLN A 116 25.93 3.19 -20.97
C GLN A 116 24.91 2.86 -19.88
N GLN A 117 24.35 1.64 -19.88
CA GLN A 117 23.44 1.19 -18.82
C GLN A 117 24.17 1.09 -17.47
N ALA A 118 25.40 0.55 -17.47
CA ALA A 118 26.27 0.54 -16.29
C ALA A 118 26.57 1.96 -15.78
N ALA A 119 26.78 2.93 -16.68
CA ALA A 119 26.99 4.34 -16.32
C ALA A 119 25.75 4.99 -15.68
N ILE A 120 24.55 4.67 -16.17
CA ILE A 120 23.28 5.13 -15.57
C ILE A 120 23.14 4.57 -14.16
N TRP A 121 23.33 3.26 -13.98
CA TRP A 121 23.23 2.62 -12.67
C TRP A 121 24.28 3.16 -11.68
N LEU A 122 25.51 3.41 -12.13
CA LEU A 122 26.55 4.03 -11.32
C LEU A 122 26.10 5.43 -10.82
N ALA A 123 25.49 6.23 -11.71
CA ALA A 123 25.01 7.56 -11.38
C ALA A 123 23.80 7.52 -10.41
N ASP A 124 22.88 6.57 -10.59
CA ASP A 124 21.69 6.47 -9.75
C ASP A 124 22.00 5.91 -8.36
N ILE A 125 22.90 4.93 -8.26
CA ILE A 125 23.42 4.47 -6.96
C ILE A 125 24.13 5.62 -6.23
N ALA A 126 24.94 6.41 -6.94
CA ALA A 126 25.59 7.58 -6.36
C ALA A 126 24.57 8.63 -5.87
N TYR A 127 23.49 8.86 -6.63
CA TYR A 127 22.40 9.76 -6.25
C TYR A 127 21.69 9.27 -4.98
N ASN A 128 21.29 8.00 -4.94
CA ASN A 128 20.65 7.39 -3.78
C ASN A 128 21.54 7.46 -2.54
N ASN A 129 22.82 7.11 -2.67
CA ASN A 129 23.78 7.18 -1.58
C ASN A 129 24.04 8.62 -1.09
N ALA A 130 23.95 9.63 -1.95
CA ALA A 130 24.04 11.02 -1.52
C ALA A 130 22.87 11.39 -0.60
N MET A 131 21.66 10.92 -0.90
CA MET A 131 20.49 11.12 -0.04
C MET A 131 20.62 10.37 1.29
N ILE A 132 21.02 9.10 1.25
CA ILE A 132 21.26 8.30 2.46
C ILE A 132 22.35 8.94 3.33
N THR A 133 23.42 9.43 2.72
CA THR A 133 24.50 10.12 3.43
C THR A 133 24.00 11.42 4.04
N SER A 134 23.20 12.19 3.30
CA SER A 134 22.57 13.41 3.83
C SER A 134 21.66 13.11 5.03
N ALA A 135 20.88 12.03 4.97
CA ALA A 135 20.06 11.56 6.10
C ALA A 135 20.93 11.24 7.33
N MET A 136 22.03 10.50 7.14
CA MET A 136 22.97 10.17 8.21
C MET A 136 23.70 11.39 8.78
N ASP A 137 24.13 12.32 7.92
CA ASP A 137 24.88 13.51 8.30
C ASP A 137 24.03 14.50 9.10
N ASN A 138 22.74 14.62 8.75
CA ASN A 138 21.79 15.51 9.39
C ASN A 138 20.95 14.84 10.49
N MET A 139 21.13 13.53 10.70
CA MET A 139 20.29 12.70 11.56
C MET A 139 18.78 12.86 11.27
N ASP A 140 18.44 12.98 9.98
CA ASP A 140 17.09 13.28 9.52
C ASP A 140 16.58 12.14 8.62
N ILE A 141 15.63 11.36 9.13
CA ILE A 141 15.06 10.23 8.39
C ILE A 141 14.09 10.65 7.28
N SER A 142 13.52 11.85 7.33
CA SER A 142 12.59 12.31 6.30
C SER A 142 13.28 12.39 4.92
N LEU A 143 14.60 12.51 4.91
CA LEU A 143 15.46 12.47 3.73
C LEU A 143 15.55 11.09 3.07
N LEU A 144 15.15 10.01 3.75
CA LEU A 144 14.98 8.68 3.17
C LEU A 144 13.61 8.53 2.48
N SER A 145 13.24 9.51 1.66
CA SER A 145 11.97 9.46 0.93
C SER A 145 12.02 8.41 -0.17
N TYR A 146 11.24 7.33 -0.02
CA TYR A 146 11.31 6.17 -0.90
C TYR A 146 11.11 6.53 -2.39
N LYS A 147 10.12 7.38 -2.65
CA LYS A 147 9.75 7.87 -4.00
C LYS A 147 10.84 8.72 -4.67
N GLN A 148 11.82 9.23 -3.92
CA GLN A 148 12.93 10.00 -4.49
C GLN A 148 14.08 9.11 -4.94
N PHE A 149 14.20 7.88 -4.40
CA PHE A 149 15.25 6.97 -4.85
C PHE A 149 15.01 6.55 -6.29
N ARG A 150 16.10 6.38 -7.02
CA ARG A 150 16.10 5.95 -8.42
C ARG A 150 16.38 4.46 -8.52
N HIS A 151 15.74 3.80 -9.48
CA HIS A 151 15.89 2.36 -9.71
C HIS A 151 15.73 1.52 -8.43
N VAL A 152 14.61 1.71 -7.74
CA VAL A 152 14.18 0.94 -6.56
C VAL A 152 12.81 0.31 -6.79
N SER A 153 12.51 -0.76 -6.04
CA SER A 153 11.30 -1.57 -6.24
C SER A 153 10.05 -0.76 -6.07
N MET A 154 9.12 -0.88 -7.00
CA MET A 154 7.79 -0.27 -6.85
C MET A 154 6.89 -1.04 -5.86
N ALA A 155 7.37 -2.13 -5.25
CA ALA A 155 6.60 -2.93 -4.30
C ALA A 155 6.47 -2.26 -2.92
N PHE A 156 7.30 -1.25 -2.63
CA PHE A 156 7.27 -0.51 -1.37
C PHE A 156 6.91 0.95 -1.63
N HIS A 157 6.16 1.54 -0.71
CA HIS A 157 5.64 2.90 -0.78
C HIS A 157 6.38 3.86 0.16
N SER A 158 7.12 3.34 1.14
CA SER A 158 7.98 4.09 2.06
C SER A 158 9.26 3.35 2.45
N PHE A 159 10.26 4.07 2.96
CA PHE A 159 11.50 3.46 3.45
C PHE A 159 11.25 2.65 4.72
N ALA A 160 10.27 3.05 5.55
CA ALA A 160 9.86 2.31 6.73
C ALA A 160 9.20 0.96 6.36
N GLU A 161 8.36 0.95 5.33
CA GLU A 161 7.74 -0.26 4.79
C GLU A 161 8.81 -1.21 4.25
N LEU A 162 9.75 -0.70 3.44
CA LEU A 162 10.92 -1.48 3.03
C LEU A 162 11.63 -2.03 4.28
N LEU A 163 12.08 -1.15 5.17
CA LEU A 163 12.92 -1.51 6.32
C LEU A 163 12.30 -2.62 7.19
N ASN A 164 10.98 -2.63 7.37
CA ASN A 164 10.27 -3.58 8.23
C ASN A 164 9.61 -4.74 7.47
N PHE A 165 9.85 -4.86 6.17
CA PHE A 165 9.34 -6.00 5.40
C PHE A 165 10.06 -7.28 5.84
N GLU A 166 9.28 -8.29 6.25
CA GLU A 166 9.79 -9.47 6.96
C GLU A 166 10.83 -10.25 6.11
N ASP A 167 10.54 -10.44 4.82
CA ASP A 167 11.38 -11.25 3.92
C ASP A 167 12.77 -10.65 3.69
N ILE A 168 12.94 -9.34 3.82
CA ILE A 168 14.25 -8.71 3.61
C ILE A 168 15.09 -8.66 4.90
N SER A 169 14.48 -8.97 6.05
CA SER A 169 15.15 -9.14 7.35
C SER A 169 16.20 -8.07 7.63
N TYR A 170 15.83 -6.79 7.49
CA TYR A 170 16.72 -5.64 7.67
C TYR A 170 18.03 -5.77 6.88
N GLY A 171 17.93 -6.13 5.60
CA GLY A 171 19.06 -6.29 4.68
C GLY A 171 19.76 -7.65 4.75
N TRP A 172 19.57 -8.43 5.81
CA TRP A 172 20.12 -9.78 5.93
C TRP A 172 19.51 -10.74 4.91
N GLY A 173 18.21 -10.62 4.62
CA GLY A 173 17.49 -11.49 3.69
C GLY A 173 17.98 -11.40 2.23
N TYR A 174 18.77 -10.37 1.89
CA TYR A 174 19.41 -10.26 0.58
C TYR A 174 20.73 -11.04 0.47
N ILE A 175 21.38 -11.33 1.60
CA ILE A 175 22.67 -12.02 1.58
C ILE A 175 22.40 -13.48 1.24
N LEU A 176 22.98 -13.94 0.12
CA LEU A 176 23.21 -15.34 -0.18
C LEU A 176 24.26 -15.88 0.79
N GLU A 177 23.90 -15.97 2.06
CA GLU A 177 24.56 -16.93 2.91
C GLU A 177 24.01 -18.29 2.48
N GLU A 178 24.89 -19.25 2.22
CA GLU A 178 24.51 -20.62 2.55
C GLU A 178 24.36 -20.64 4.09
N GLU A 179 23.26 -20.08 4.62
CA GLU A 179 22.75 -20.55 5.89
C GLU A 179 22.73 -22.06 5.69
N LYS A 180 23.45 -22.80 6.53
CA LYS A 180 23.25 -24.24 6.54
C LYS A 180 21.79 -24.42 6.89
N GLN A 181 20.95 -24.56 5.88
CA GLN A 181 19.56 -24.89 6.06
C GLN A 181 19.50 -26.34 6.51
N GLU A 182 18.31 -26.77 6.89
CA GLU A 182 18.09 -28.18 7.09
C GLU A 182 18.48 -28.94 5.80
N GLU A 183 19.48 -29.81 5.92
CA GLU A 183 19.97 -30.58 4.78
C GLU A 183 19.02 -31.77 4.59
N ILE A 184 18.23 -31.73 3.51
CA ILE A 184 17.60 -32.94 2.97
C ILE A 184 18.74 -33.77 2.37
N TYR A 185 19.11 -34.85 3.05
CA TYR A 185 20.28 -35.66 2.70
C TYR A 185 19.88 -37.09 2.38
N SER A 186 20.70 -37.77 1.58
CA SER A 186 20.51 -39.20 1.30
C SER A 186 21.63 -40.07 1.86
N GLU A 187 21.28 -41.23 2.37
CA GLU A 187 22.20 -42.28 2.79
C GLU A 187 21.64 -43.63 2.32
N ASN A 188 22.46 -44.44 1.65
CA ASN A 188 22.06 -45.75 1.09
C ASN A 188 20.83 -45.69 0.16
N GLY A 189 20.61 -44.56 -0.51
CA GLY A 189 19.49 -44.37 -1.44
C GLY A 189 18.15 -44.00 -0.79
N LEU A 190 18.15 -43.70 0.51
CA LEU A 190 16.98 -43.16 1.22
C LEU A 190 17.27 -41.73 1.68
N TRP A 191 16.23 -40.92 1.81
CA TRP A 191 16.30 -39.51 2.19
C TRP A 191 15.85 -39.28 3.64
N GLY A 192 16.52 -38.34 4.31
CA GLY A 192 16.26 -37.86 5.67
C GLY A 192 16.56 -36.37 5.81
N LEU A 193 16.56 -35.87 7.05
CA LEU A 193 16.73 -34.44 7.35
C LEU A 193 17.78 -34.23 8.44
N LYS A 194 18.69 -33.28 8.25
CA LYS A 194 19.54 -32.73 9.31
C LYS A 194 19.20 -31.28 9.56
N ASN A 195 19.55 -30.75 10.72
CA ASN A 195 19.49 -29.32 10.97
C ASN A 195 20.74 -28.59 10.46
N ALA A 196 20.74 -27.26 10.59
CA ALA A 196 21.86 -26.38 10.27
C ALA A 196 23.21 -26.79 10.88
N ALA A 197 23.19 -27.39 12.07
CA ALA A 197 24.39 -27.86 12.76
C ALA A 197 24.90 -29.22 12.26
N GLY A 198 24.20 -29.85 11.29
CA GLY A 198 24.48 -31.19 10.79
C GLY A 198 23.95 -32.32 11.68
N ASN A 199 23.17 -32.01 12.71
CA ASN A 199 22.55 -33.03 13.56
C ASN A 199 21.35 -33.65 12.84
N ILE A 200 21.25 -34.98 12.88
CA ILE A 200 20.14 -35.71 12.25
C ILE A 200 18.83 -35.38 13.01
N LEU A 201 17.91 -34.70 12.33
CA LEU A 201 16.54 -34.47 12.80
C LEU A 201 15.64 -35.67 12.45
N LEU A 202 15.84 -36.23 11.25
CA LEU A 202 15.11 -37.39 10.75
C LEU A 202 16.07 -38.32 10.02
N SER A 203 16.20 -39.55 10.51
CA SER A 203 17.06 -40.56 9.88
C SER A 203 16.52 -40.93 8.49
N PRO A 204 17.39 -41.31 7.53
CA PRO A 204 16.98 -41.54 6.15
C PRO A 204 16.05 -42.74 6.06
N GLN A 205 14.86 -42.53 5.50
CA GLN A 205 13.82 -43.54 5.49
C GLN A 205 12.78 -43.40 4.36
N PHE A 206 12.86 -42.34 3.56
CA PHE A 206 11.97 -42.06 2.44
C PHE A 206 12.67 -42.31 1.10
N ASP A 207 11.91 -42.71 0.09
CA ASP A 207 12.42 -42.90 -1.27
C ASP A 207 12.61 -41.56 -1.99
N GLU A 208 11.78 -40.57 -1.68
CA GLU A 208 11.90 -39.16 -2.14
C GLU A 208 11.55 -38.20 -1.00
N PHE A 209 12.14 -37.00 -1.04
CA PHE A 209 11.90 -35.91 -0.07
C PHE A 209 11.93 -34.59 -0.83
N TYR A 210 10.80 -33.89 -0.90
CA TYR A 210 10.63 -32.64 -1.66
C TYR A 210 10.96 -31.41 -0.82
N ALA A 211 11.03 -30.23 -1.44
CA ALA A 211 11.30 -28.98 -0.75
C ALA A 211 10.18 -28.62 0.26
N PHE A 212 10.53 -27.82 1.28
CA PHE A 212 9.54 -27.28 2.22
C PHE A 212 8.71 -26.18 1.57
N SER A 213 7.41 -26.17 1.85
CA SER A 213 6.52 -25.06 1.51
C SER A 213 6.62 -23.92 2.54
N GLU A 214 5.93 -22.79 2.26
CA GLU A 214 5.73 -21.64 3.16
C GLU A 214 5.10 -21.97 4.53
N GLN A 215 4.65 -23.21 4.74
CA GLN A 215 4.08 -23.69 6.02
C GLN A 215 5.02 -24.66 6.75
N ASP A 216 6.30 -24.69 6.38
CA ASP A 216 7.33 -25.56 6.95
C ASP A 216 7.04 -27.07 6.83
N LEU A 217 6.27 -27.44 5.81
CA LEU A 217 5.92 -28.83 5.50
C LEU A 217 6.49 -29.23 4.15
N ALA A 218 7.13 -30.39 4.10
CA ALA A 218 7.64 -31.00 2.88
C ALA A 218 6.86 -32.27 2.56
N VAL A 219 6.57 -32.49 1.28
CA VAL A 219 6.08 -33.77 0.79
C VAL A 219 7.21 -34.80 0.88
N VAL A 220 6.90 -36.02 1.30
CA VAL A 220 7.83 -37.15 1.32
C VAL A 220 7.18 -38.38 0.70
N MET A 221 7.95 -39.24 0.05
CA MET A 221 7.45 -40.48 -0.56
C MET A 221 8.13 -41.71 0.03
N LYS A 222 7.37 -42.77 0.28
CA LYS A 222 7.88 -44.10 0.61
C LYS A 222 6.97 -45.18 0.04
N ALA A 223 7.54 -46.17 -0.64
CA ALA A 223 6.83 -47.26 -1.28
C ALA A 223 5.67 -46.78 -2.18
N GLN A 224 5.92 -45.73 -2.99
CA GLN A 224 4.92 -45.11 -3.88
C GLN A 224 3.70 -44.53 -3.15
N LYS A 225 3.87 -44.16 -1.87
CA LYS A 225 2.90 -43.42 -1.08
C LYS A 225 3.51 -42.12 -0.59
N TYR A 226 2.69 -41.09 -0.47
CA TYR A 226 3.09 -39.75 -0.07
C TYR A 226 2.60 -39.41 1.34
N GLY A 227 3.40 -38.62 2.05
CA GLY A 227 3.14 -38.09 3.38
C GLY A 227 3.76 -36.70 3.53
N TYR A 228 3.78 -36.18 4.76
CA TYR A 228 4.30 -34.85 5.06
C TYR A 228 5.20 -34.87 6.29
N VAL A 229 6.32 -34.18 6.18
CA VAL A 229 7.29 -33.96 7.26
C VAL A 229 7.38 -32.46 7.53
N HIS A 230 7.36 -32.09 8.81
CA HIS A 230 7.62 -30.73 9.25
C HIS A 230 9.12 -30.47 9.33
N ARG A 231 9.55 -29.21 9.17
CA ARG A 231 10.97 -28.79 9.19
C ARG A 231 11.72 -29.20 10.46
N SER A 232 11.02 -29.43 11.57
CA SER A 232 11.59 -29.99 12.81
C SER A 232 12.05 -31.47 12.69
N GLY A 233 11.70 -32.17 11.61
CA GLY A 233 11.89 -33.61 11.43
C GLY A 233 10.69 -34.45 11.89
N GLU A 234 9.62 -33.83 12.38
CA GLU A 234 8.40 -34.53 12.78
C GLU A 234 7.62 -35.02 11.55
N ILE A 235 7.24 -36.30 11.54
CA ILE A 235 6.35 -36.85 10.51
C ILE A 235 4.91 -36.49 10.89
N ILE A 236 4.35 -35.48 10.22
CA ILE A 236 2.97 -35.01 10.45
C ILE A 236 1.96 -35.96 9.84
N VAL A 237 2.25 -36.45 8.62
CA VAL A 237 1.42 -37.42 7.92
C VAL A 237 2.33 -38.53 7.43
N PRO A 238 2.15 -39.79 7.89
CA PRO A 238 2.94 -40.90 7.37
C PRO A 238 2.66 -41.11 5.87
N PRO A 239 3.58 -41.72 5.10
CA PRO A 239 3.33 -42.05 3.70
C PRO A 239 2.16 -43.03 3.53
N GLU A 240 0.99 -42.51 3.19
CA GLU A 240 -0.25 -43.28 3.05
C GLU A 240 -1.17 -42.78 1.92
N TRP A 241 -0.83 -41.66 1.28
CA TRP A 241 -1.59 -41.07 0.18
C TRP A 241 -1.05 -41.55 -1.17
N ASP A 242 -1.92 -41.65 -2.18
CA ASP A 242 -1.52 -42.03 -3.54
C ASP A 242 -0.78 -40.88 -4.22
N GLU A 243 -1.23 -39.64 -3.97
CA GLU A 243 -0.58 -38.39 -4.37
C GLU A 243 -0.77 -37.32 -3.28
N ALA A 244 0.14 -36.35 -3.22
CA ALA A 244 0.14 -35.24 -2.27
C ALA A 244 0.74 -33.99 -2.93
N TYR A 245 0.11 -32.84 -2.73
CA TYR A 245 0.55 -31.54 -3.28
C TYR A 245 0.95 -30.58 -2.15
N ASP A 246 1.76 -29.58 -2.47
CA ASP A 246 2.24 -28.62 -1.47
C ASP A 246 1.11 -27.84 -0.79
N PHE A 247 1.36 -27.41 0.45
CA PHE A 247 0.49 -26.45 1.12
C PHE A 247 0.61 -25.07 0.46
N VAL A 248 -0.54 -24.42 0.27
CA VAL A 248 -0.64 -23.06 -0.28
C VAL A 248 -1.12 -22.08 0.80
N TYR A 249 -1.13 -20.76 0.52
CA TYR A 249 -1.56 -19.70 1.45
C TYR A 249 -2.87 -19.96 2.24
N SER A 250 -3.81 -20.74 1.69
CA SER A 250 -5.03 -21.15 2.41
C SER A 250 -4.79 -22.18 3.53
N ARG A 251 -3.53 -22.58 3.76
CA ARG A 251 -3.10 -23.59 4.75
C ARG A 251 -3.81 -24.92 4.54
N ARG A 252 -3.98 -25.29 3.26
CA ARG A 252 -4.56 -26.57 2.83
C ARG A 252 -3.66 -27.20 1.77
N ALA A 253 -3.66 -28.52 1.73
CA ALA A 253 -3.01 -29.33 0.71
C ALA A 253 -4.03 -30.27 0.06
N ILE A 254 -3.92 -30.44 -1.25
CA ILE A 254 -4.70 -31.43 -1.99
C ILE A 254 -3.99 -32.79 -1.84
N VAL A 255 -4.75 -33.84 -1.58
CA VAL A 255 -4.25 -35.22 -1.48
C VAL A 255 -5.14 -36.18 -2.24
N GLN A 256 -4.58 -37.29 -2.72
CA GLN A 256 -5.33 -38.30 -3.47
C GLN A 256 -5.32 -39.66 -2.77
N ARG A 257 -6.47 -40.34 -2.75
CA ARG A 257 -6.61 -41.73 -2.31
C ARG A 257 -7.64 -42.46 -3.16
N ASN A 258 -7.28 -43.65 -3.64
CA ASN A 258 -8.07 -44.47 -4.55
C ASN A 258 -8.58 -43.68 -5.78
N GLY A 259 -7.72 -42.82 -6.35
CA GLY A 259 -8.04 -41.98 -7.51
C GLY A 259 -8.97 -40.79 -7.25
N HIS A 260 -9.31 -40.50 -5.98
CA HIS A 260 -10.16 -39.37 -5.60
C HIS A 260 -9.38 -38.37 -4.76
N LEU A 261 -9.67 -37.09 -4.96
CA LEU A 261 -8.99 -35.96 -4.33
C LEU A 261 -9.74 -35.51 -3.07
N GLY A 262 -8.99 -35.05 -2.07
CA GLY A 262 -9.46 -34.49 -0.80
C GLY A 262 -8.53 -33.39 -0.30
N LEU A 263 -8.79 -32.87 0.91
CA LEU A 263 -8.01 -31.78 1.51
C LEU A 263 -7.49 -32.13 2.90
N LEU A 264 -6.24 -31.78 3.16
CA LEU A 264 -5.64 -31.77 4.50
C LEU A 264 -5.44 -30.34 5.01
N ASN A 265 -5.48 -30.17 6.33
CA ASN A 265 -4.92 -28.99 6.99
C ASN A 265 -3.45 -29.23 7.40
N THR A 266 -2.77 -28.19 7.88
CA THR A 266 -1.34 -28.25 8.26
C THR A 266 -1.07 -29.18 9.44
N ALA A 267 -2.08 -29.59 10.20
CA ALA A 267 -1.97 -30.61 11.24
C ALA A 267 -2.13 -32.05 10.69
N GLY A 268 -2.20 -32.22 9.36
CA GLY A 268 -2.39 -33.51 8.72
C GLY A 268 -3.81 -34.08 8.81
N LYS A 269 -4.78 -33.31 9.32
CA LYS A 269 -6.17 -33.76 9.46
C LYS A 269 -6.91 -33.62 8.14
N VAL A 270 -7.64 -34.66 7.77
CA VAL A 270 -8.59 -34.63 6.65
C VAL A 270 -9.71 -33.62 6.94
N VAL A 271 -9.76 -32.57 6.12
CA VAL A 271 -10.80 -31.54 6.14
C VAL A 271 -11.88 -31.89 5.11
N ALA A 272 -11.46 -32.36 3.93
CA ALA A 272 -12.35 -32.87 2.90
C ALA A 272 -11.97 -34.32 2.59
N GLU A 273 -12.90 -35.25 2.76
CA GLU A 273 -12.69 -36.66 2.42
C GLU A 273 -12.31 -36.82 0.93
N PRO A 274 -11.45 -37.78 0.57
CA PRO A 274 -11.03 -38.01 -0.80
C PRO A 274 -12.16 -38.65 -1.62
N ILE A 275 -13.10 -37.83 -2.07
CA ILE A 275 -14.32 -38.24 -2.78
C ILE A 275 -14.55 -37.44 -4.07
N TYR A 276 -13.65 -36.52 -4.42
CA TYR A 276 -13.80 -35.64 -5.57
C TYR A 276 -13.01 -36.19 -6.76
N GLU A 277 -13.62 -36.17 -7.95
CA GLU A 277 -12.93 -36.57 -9.19
C GLU A 277 -11.91 -35.51 -9.61
N ASN A 278 -12.25 -34.23 -9.41
CA ASN A 278 -11.40 -33.08 -9.66
C ASN A 278 -11.50 -32.11 -8.49
N LEU A 279 -10.39 -31.45 -8.14
CA LEU A 279 -10.35 -30.46 -7.08
C LEU A 279 -9.30 -29.41 -7.42
N ILE A 280 -9.74 -28.18 -7.66
CA ILE A 280 -8.91 -27.09 -8.19
C ILE A 280 -9.10 -25.88 -7.28
N LYS A 281 -8.01 -25.25 -6.84
CA LYS A 281 -8.07 -23.99 -6.10
C LYS A 281 -8.65 -22.88 -6.99
N ALA A 282 -9.56 -22.08 -6.45
CA ALA A 282 -10.13 -20.94 -7.14
C ALA A 282 -10.08 -19.68 -6.28
N GLY A 283 -9.84 -18.54 -6.93
CA GLY A 283 -9.81 -17.22 -6.30
C GLY A 283 -8.69 -17.01 -5.26
N HIS A 284 -8.82 -15.94 -4.50
CA HIS A 284 -7.85 -15.52 -3.48
C HIS A 284 -8.23 -15.93 -2.05
N HIS A 285 -9.50 -16.25 -1.78
CA HIS A 285 -10.03 -16.51 -0.43
C HIS A 285 -10.12 -18.00 -0.04
N GLY A 286 -9.35 -18.87 -0.70
CA GLY A 286 -9.29 -20.29 -0.34
C GLY A 286 -10.53 -21.10 -0.73
N LEU A 287 -11.15 -20.75 -1.86
CA LEU A 287 -12.22 -21.53 -2.47
C LEU A 287 -11.66 -22.65 -3.36
N TYR A 288 -12.46 -23.69 -3.56
CA TYR A 288 -12.11 -24.82 -4.42
C TYR A 288 -13.27 -25.15 -5.35
N ILE A 289 -13.00 -25.20 -6.65
CA ILE A 289 -13.90 -25.78 -7.64
C ILE A 289 -13.67 -27.30 -7.60
N ALA A 290 -14.73 -28.05 -7.32
CA ALA A 290 -14.68 -29.48 -7.14
C ALA A 290 -15.65 -30.19 -8.09
N GLN A 291 -15.30 -31.38 -8.53
CA GLN A 291 -16.21 -32.27 -9.26
C GLN A 291 -16.53 -33.49 -8.41
N LYS A 292 -17.82 -33.83 -8.33
CA LYS A 292 -18.33 -34.99 -7.61
C LYS A 292 -19.49 -35.62 -8.39
N ASN A 293 -19.43 -36.92 -8.61
CA ASN A 293 -20.37 -37.69 -9.43
C ASN A 293 -20.58 -37.07 -10.84
N GLY A 294 -19.53 -36.47 -11.41
CA GLY A 294 -19.57 -35.84 -12.73
C GLY A 294 -20.13 -34.42 -12.76
N SER A 295 -20.69 -33.91 -11.65
CA SER A 295 -21.16 -32.52 -11.54
C SER A 295 -20.16 -31.65 -10.80
N TRP A 296 -20.08 -30.37 -11.18
CA TRP A 296 -19.22 -29.38 -10.56
C TRP A 296 -19.95 -28.58 -9.47
N GLY A 297 -19.21 -28.19 -8.44
CA GLY A 297 -19.62 -27.34 -7.33
C GLY A 297 -18.44 -26.53 -6.78
N VAL A 298 -18.70 -25.66 -5.80
CA VAL A 298 -17.65 -24.85 -5.13
C VAL A 298 -17.68 -25.11 -3.64
N LEU A 299 -16.49 -25.27 -3.05
CA LEU A 299 -16.25 -25.53 -1.64
C LEU A 299 -15.45 -24.40 -1.01
N THR A 300 -15.66 -24.15 0.28
CA THR A 300 -14.74 -23.37 1.10
C THR A 300 -13.52 -24.20 1.51
N ALA A 301 -12.49 -23.55 2.09
CA ALA A 301 -11.32 -24.24 2.63
C ALA A 301 -11.64 -25.26 3.74
N ASP A 302 -12.80 -25.14 4.38
CA ASP A 302 -13.31 -26.08 5.39
C ASP A 302 -14.25 -27.14 4.80
N ALA A 303 -14.26 -27.27 3.46
CA ALA A 303 -15.09 -28.21 2.71
C ALA A 303 -16.61 -27.97 2.83
N THR A 304 -17.03 -26.78 3.26
CA THR A 304 -18.44 -26.38 3.20
C THR A 304 -18.84 -26.14 1.75
N VAL A 305 -19.96 -26.72 1.32
CA VAL A 305 -20.49 -26.52 -0.04
C VAL A 305 -21.07 -25.11 -0.14
N LEU A 306 -20.44 -24.27 -0.95
CA LEU A 306 -20.89 -22.91 -1.26
C LEU A 306 -21.82 -22.91 -2.49
N ILE A 307 -21.45 -23.67 -3.53
CA ILE A 307 -22.27 -23.89 -4.73
C ILE A 307 -22.49 -25.40 -4.87
N GLY A 308 -23.75 -25.80 -4.99
CA GLY A 308 -24.14 -27.21 -5.06
C GLY A 308 -23.56 -27.94 -6.28
N PHE A 309 -23.24 -29.23 -6.10
CA PHE A 309 -22.77 -30.12 -7.17
C PHE A 309 -23.89 -30.47 -8.14
N LYS A 310 -24.22 -29.55 -9.05
CA LYS A 310 -25.32 -29.69 -10.02
C LYS A 310 -25.01 -29.06 -11.39
N TYR A 311 -23.78 -28.59 -11.59
CA TYR A 311 -23.35 -27.87 -12.78
C TYR A 311 -22.53 -28.76 -13.71
N GLU A 312 -22.66 -28.54 -15.01
CA GLU A 312 -21.88 -29.21 -16.05
C GLU A 312 -20.45 -28.67 -16.10
N LYS A 313 -20.29 -27.39 -15.76
CA LYS A 313 -19.01 -26.68 -15.72
C LYS A 313 -19.10 -25.49 -14.76
N ILE A 314 -18.00 -25.21 -14.06
CA ILE A 314 -17.81 -23.99 -13.27
C ILE A 314 -16.46 -23.40 -13.65
N GLU A 315 -16.43 -22.12 -13.99
CA GLU A 315 -15.20 -21.38 -14.32
C GLU A 315 -15.08 -20.11 -13.47
N PRO A 316 -13.88 -19.77 -12.98
CA PRO A 316 -13.67 -18.49 -12.30
C PRO A 316 -13.75 -17.34 -13.30
N LEU A 317 -14.38 -16.23 -12.90
CA LEU A 317 -14.42 -14.99 -13.68
C LEU A 317 -13.45 -13.94 -13.12
N HIS A 318 -13.77 -13.38 -11.96
CA HIS A 318 -12.89 -12.51 -11.18
C HIS A 318 -13.22 -12.69 -9.68
N ASP A 319 -12.23 -12.47 -8.82
CA ASP A 319 -12.38 -12.63 -7.36
C ASP A 319 -13.01 -14.00 -7.00
N ASP A 320 -14.18 -13.97 -6.34
CA ASP A 320 -14.98 -15.14 -5.97
C ASP A 320 -16.26 -15.28 -6.83
N VAL A 321 -16.29 -14.65 -8.01
CA VAL A 321 -17.39 -14.75 -8.97
C VAL A 321 -17.13 -15.90 -9.94
N PHE A 322 -18.13 -16.78 -10.08
CA PHE A 322 -18.05 -17.97 -10.91
C PHE A 322 -19.08 -17.96 -12.03
N ILE A 323 -18.67 -18.40 -13.21
CA ILE A 323 -19.57 -18.74 -14.32
C ILE A 323 -20.06 -20.16 -14.11
N LEU A 324 -21.37 -20.32 -13.96
CA LEU A 324 -22.04 -21.59 -13.72
C LEU A 324 -22.78 -22.03 -14.98
N GLN A 325 -22.42 -23.18 -15.53
CA GLN A 325 -23.07 -23.74 -16.72
C GLN A 325 -23.99 -24.91 -16.36
N LYS A 326 -25.25 -24.85 -16.79
CA LYS A 326 -26.24 -25.90 -16.59
C LYS A 326 -27.33 -25.88 -17.66
N ASP A 327 -27.68 -27.05 -18.19
CA ASP A 327 -28.75 -27.23 -19.19
C ASP A 327 -28.57 -26.35 -20.44
N GLY A 328 -27.30 -26.10 -20.81
CA GLY A 328 -26.93 -25.23 -21.94
C GLY A 328 -26.98 -23.72 -21.67
N PHE A 329 -27.31 -23.29 -20.46
CA PHE A 329 -27.34 -21.87 -20.05
C PHE A 329 -26.23 -21.53 -19.05
N TYR A 330 -25.92 -20.25 -18.96
CA TYR A 330 -24.90 -19.68 -18.08
C TYR A 330 -25.54 -18.77 -17.04
N SER A 331 -24.97 -18.73 -15.83
CA SER A 331 -25.41 -17.87 -14.73
C SER A 331 -24.23 -17.53 -13.82
N LEU A 332 -24.37 -16.50 -12.97
CA LEU A 332 -23.34 -16.13 -11.98
C LEU A 332 -23.71 -16.56 -10.55
N ALA A 333 -24.91 -17.09 -10.34
CA ALA A 333 -25.42 -17.51 -9.02
C ALA A 333 -26.44 -18.65 -9.17
N GLU A 334 -26.66 -19.44 -8.11
CA GLU A 334 -27.43 -20.70 -8.21
C GLU A 334 -28.91 -20.54 -8.61
N GLU A 335 -29.50 -19.41 -8.29
CA GLU A 335 -30.87 -19.00 -8.66
C GLU A 335 -30.85 -17.66 -9.42
N GLY A 336 -29.70 -17.35 -10.03
CA GLY A 336 -29.47 -16.12 -10.75
C GLY A 336 -30.09 -16.10 -12.12
N GLU A 337 -29.92 -14.95 -12.78
CA GLU A 337 -30.33 -14.81 -14.16
C GLU A 337 -29.58 -15.76 -15.09
N GLN A 338 -30.32 -16.32 -16.04
CA GLN A 338 -29.78 -17.18 -17.09
C GLN A 338 -29.48 -16.38 -18.36
N PHE A 339 -28.30 -16.66 -18.93
CA PHE A 339 -27.76 -16.13 -20.16
C PHE A 339 -27.54 -17.27 -21.15
N ASP A 340 -27.69 -16.96 -22.44
CA ASP A 340 -27.39 -17.92 -23.52
C ASP A 340 -25.89 -18.19 -23.61
N LEU A 341 -25.08 -17.19 -23.24
CA LEU A 341 -23.62 -17.28 -23.26
C LEU A 341 -23.01 -16.23 -22.34
N ILE A 342 -21.90 -16.59 -21.67
CA ILE A 342 -20.99 -15.64 -21.04
C ILE A 342 -19.61 -15.85 -21.66
N VAL A 343 -19.00 -14.76 -22.15
CA VAL A 343 -17.68 -14.80 -22.79
C VAL A 343 -16.71 -13.96 -21.99
N HIS A 344 -15.70 -14.63 -21.43
CA HIS A 344 -14.69 -14.03 -20.57
C HIS A 344 -13.51 -13.50 -21.38
N LYS A 345 -13.01 -12.31 -21.01
CA LYS A 345 -11.77 -11.74 -21.54
C LYS A 345 -10.68 -11.81 -20.47
N ALA A 346 -9.62 -12.57 -20.75
CA ALA A 346 -8.48 -12.69 -19.83
C ALA A 346 -7.81 -11.31 -19.57
N PRO A 347 -7.13 -11.11 -18.43
CA PRO A 347 -6.63 -9.81 -17.95
C PRO A 347 -5.79 -9.06 -19.00
N PRO A 348 -5.87 -7.70 -19.06
CA PRO A 348 -5.96 -6.81 -17.89
C PRO A 348 -7.32 -6.14 -17.62
N GLN A 349 -8.39 -6.44 -18.37
CA GLN A 349 -9.64 -5.64 -18.32
C GLN A 349 -10.72 -6.17 -17.36
N GLY A 350 -10.62 -7.41 -16.88
CA GLY A 350 -11.44 -7.91 -15.75
C GLY A 350 -12.97 -7.93 -15.96
N PHE A 351 -13.45 -8.00 -17.21
CA PHE A 351 -14.90 -8.03 -17.51
C PHE A 351 -15.28 -9.17 -18.47
N ALA A 352 -16.58 -9.49 -18.52
CA ALA A 352 -17.16 -10.44 -19.47
C ALA A 352 -18.39 -9.87 -20.18
N TRP A 353 -18.67 -10.39 -21.37
CA TRP A 353 -19.94 -10.13 -22.08
C TRP A 353 -20.93 -11.26 -21.80
N ALA A 354 -22.11 -10.92 -21.31
CA ALA A 354 -23.24 -11.85 -21.20
C ALA A 354 -24.25 -11.59 -22.31
N ILE A 355 -24.70 -12.64 -22.99
CA ILE A 355 -25.67 -12.55 -24.09
C ILE A 355 -26.96 -13.23 -23.68
N LYS A 356 -28.09 -12.55 -23.89
CA LYS A 356 -29.44 -13.09 -23.66
C LYS A 356 -30.39 -12.60 -24.74
N GLY A 357 -30.77 -13.48 -25.65
CA GLY A 357 -31.51 -13.13 -26.85
C GLY A 357 -30.71 -12.19 -27.75
N ASP A 358 -31.26 -11.01 -28.01
CA ASP A 358 -30.65 -9.91 -28.75
C ASP A 358 -29.94 -8.87 -27.87
N LYS A 359 -29.96 -9.07 -26.54
CA LYS A 359 -29.33 -8.16 -25.57
C LYS A 359 -27.93 -8.62 -25.17
N VAL A 360 -27.08 -7.64 -24.90
CA VAL A 360 -25.72 -7.83 -24.38
C VAL A 360 -25.56 -7.04 -23.09
N TYR A 361 -24.93 -7.67 -22.11
CA TYR A 361 -24.64 -7.11 -20.78
C TYR A 361 -23.14 -7.16 -20.51
N LEU A 362 -22.66 -6.14 -19.81
CA LEU A 362 -21.33 -6.10 -19.21
C LEU A 362 -21.41 -6.77 -17.83
N ILE A 363 -20.48 -7.66 -17.55
CA ILE A 363 -20.20 -8.19 -16.22
C ILE A 363 -18.84 -7.67 -15.80
N ASP A 364 -18.78 -6.88 -14.75
CA ASP A 364 -17.55 -6.37 -14.14
C ASP A 364 -17.61 -6.46 -12.61
N LYS A 365 -16.65 -5.82 -11.93
CA LYS A 365 -16.59 -5.78 -10.46
C LYS A 365 -17.81 -5.15 -9.79
N TYR A 366 -18.63 -4.38 -10.50
CA TYR A 366 -19.87 -3.77 -10.02
C TYR A 366 -21.11 -4.61 -10.37
N GLY A 367 -20.92 -5.79 -10.97
CA GLY A 367 -21.96 -6.75 -11.32
C GLY A 367 -22.41 -6.65 -12.77
N ILE A 368 -23.69 -6.91 -13.02
CA ILE A 368 -24.27 -6.97 -14.36
C ILE A 368 -24.90 -5.63 -14.74
N SER A 369 -24.53 -5.08 -15.89
CA SER A 369 -25.12 -3.86 -16.45
C SER A 369 -25.38 -3.97 -17.96
N ARG A 370 -26.26 -3.11 -18.50
CA ARG A 370 -26.48 -3.00 -19.94
C ARG A 370 -25.17 -2.57 -20.62
N ALA A 371 -24.78 -3.30 -21.65
CA ALA A 371 -23.51 -3.04 -22.33
C ALA A 371 -23.54 -1.70 -23.09
N ASN A 372 -22.43 -0.95 -23.05
CA ASN A 372 -22.28 0.22 -23.91
C ASN A 372 -22.07 -0.23 -25.36
N LYS A 373 -22.98 0.13 -26.27
CA LYS A 373 -22.92 -0.30 -27.67
C LYS A 373 -21.66 0.12 -28.41
N ALA A 374 -21.14 1.32 -28.15
CA ALA A 374 -19.92 1.80 -28.77
C ALA A 374 -18.71 0.97 -28.31
N LEU A 375 -18.67 0.63 -27.01
CA LEU A 375 -17.64 -0.25 -26.46
C LEU A 375 -17.74 -1.66 -27.03
N VAL A 376 -18.95 -2.22 -27.12
CA VAL A 376 -19.19 -3.55 -27.74
C VAL A 376 -18.74 -3.55 -29.20
N GLN A 377 -19.06 -2.49 -29.96
CA GLN A 377 -18.62 -2.36 -31.35
C GLN A 377 -17.10 -2.35 -31.44
N GLN A 378 -16.45 -1.48 -30.68
CA GLN A 378 -15.00 -1.34 -30.65
C GLN A 378 -14.32 -2.67 -30.32
N ASP A 379 -14.83 -3.37 -29.31
CA ASP A 379 -14.26 -4.64 -28.86
C ASP A 379 -14.44 -5.75 -29.92
N ALA A 380 -15.64 -5.87 -30.50
CA ALA A 380 -15.92 -6.86 -31.54
C ALA A 380 -15.20 -6.57 -32.88
N GLU A 381 -14.88 -5.31 -33.17
CA GLU A 381 -14.13 -4.91 -34.37
C GLU A 381 -12.59 -4.95 -34.17
N SER A 382 -12.11 -5.13 -32.94
CA SER A 382 -10.68 -5.16 -32.64
C SER A 382 -9.95 -6.32 -33.32
N GLU A 383 -8.67 -6.13 -33.65
CA GLU A 383 -7.80 -7.20 -34.19
C GLU A 383 -7.70 -8.39 -33.22
N ALA A 384 -7.78 -8.10 -31.92
CA ALA A 384 -7.73 -9.10 -30.87
C ALA A 384 -9.03 -9.90 -30.70
N SER A 385 -10.15 -9.48 -31.32
CA SER A 385 -11.47 -10.12 -31.17
C SER A 385 -11.44 -11.62 -31.52
N SER A 386 -10.66 -12.02 -32.51
CA SER A 386 -10.54 -13.42 -32.95
C SER A 386 -9.90 -14.36 -31.91
N PHE A 387 -9.18 -13.82 -30.92
CA PHE A 387 -8.63 -14.61 -29.82
C PHE A 387 -9.70 -14.96 -28.76
N TYR A 388 -10.75 -14.16 -28.66
CA TYR A 388 -11.76 -14.26 -27.59
C TYR A 388 -13.12 -14.73 -28.11
N TYR A 389 -13.44 -14.43 -29.37
CA TYR A 389 -14.75 -14.67 -29.97
C TYR A 389 -14.63 -15.56 -31.20
N ASP A 390 -15.44 -16.60 -31.24
CA ASP A 390 -15.75 -17.24 -32.52
C ASP A 390 -16.62 -16.31 -33.39
N ASP A 391 -16.73 -16.65 -34.68
CA ASP A 391 -17.51 -15.87 -35.65
C ASP A 391 -18.97 -15.68 -35.22
N THR A 392 -19.57 -16.65 -34.53
CA THR A 392 -20.98 -16.58 -34.11
C THR A 392 -21.16 -15.53 -33.01
N VAL A 393 -20.32 -15.58 -31.97
CA VAL A 393 -20.32 -14.60 -30.87
C VAL A 393 -20.05 -13.21 -31.41
N ARG A 394 -19.02 -13.07 -32.24
CA ARG A 394 -18.64 -11.78 -32.82
C ARG A 394 -19.80 -11.14 -33.62
N GLN A 395 -20.52 -11.93 -34.42
CA GLN A 395 -21.67 -11.41 -35.16
C GLN A 395 -22.82 -10.99 -34.25
N LYS A 396 -23.07 -11.71 -33.14
CA LYS A 396 -24.08 -11.31 -32.14
C LYS A 396 -23.73 -9.96 -31.49
N LEU A 397 -22.48 -9.78 -31.07
CA LEU A 397 -22.00 -8.52 -30.49
C LEU A 397 -22.15 -7.34 -31.47
N LEU A 398 -21.74 -7.53 -32.73
CA LEU A 398 -21.90 -6.51 -33.78
C LEU A 398 -23.36 -6.20 -34.11
N ALA A 399 -24.25 -7.20 -34.05
CA ALA A 399 -25.68 -7.00 -34.26
C ALA A 399 -26.29 -6.17 -33.13
N TYR A 400 -25.94 -6.47 -31.88
CA TYR A 400 -26.34 -5.66 -30.71
C TYR A 400 -25.87 -4.21 -30.84
N ALA A 401 -24.59 -4.00 -31.17
CA ALA A 401 -24.03 -2.66 -31.32
C ALA A 401 -24.73 -1.81 -32.38
N LYS A 402 -25.27 -2.43 -33.44
CA LYS A 402 -26.00 -1.77 -34.54
C LYS A 402 -27.51 -1.65 -34.31
N SER A 403 -28.03 -2.24 -33.24
CA SER A 403 -29.45 -2.17 -32.91
C SER A 403 -29.87 -0.74 -32.52
N ALA A 404 -31.16 -0.41 -32.61
CA ALA A 404 -31.68 0.89 -32.17
C ALA A 404 -31.51 1.08 -30.65
N ASP A 405 -31.26 2.32 -30.21
CA ASP A 405 -31.13 2.61 -28.78
C ASP A 405 -32.44 2.38 -28.04
N GLU A 406 -32.34 1.72 -26.89
CA GLU A 406 -33.46 1.56 -25.98
C GLU A 406 -33.72 2.88 -25.23
N ALA A 407 -34.96 3.12 -24.84
CA ALA A 407 -35.28 4.27 -24.00
C ALA A 407 -34.54 4.17 -22.67
N THR A 408 -33.89 5.25 -22.24
CA THR A 408 -33.23 5.33 -20.93
C THR A 408 -34.25 5.13 -19.83
N THR A 409 -34.17 3.99 -19.14
CA THR A 409 -34.98 3.67 -17.96
C THR A 409 -34.06 3.21 -16.85
N THR A 410 -34.32 3.65 -15.62
CA THR A 410 -33.58 3.22 -14.44
C THR A 410 -34.09 1.85 -14.00
N ASP A 411 -33.26 0.82 -14.10
CA ASP A 411 -33.58 -0.56 -13.76
C ASP A 411 -32.37 -1.28 -13.15
N ALA A 412 -32.49 -2.58 -12.88
CA ALA A 412 -31.44 -3.38 -12.25
C ALA A 412 -30.13 -3.43 -13.09
N TYR A 413 -30.21 -3.18 -14.40
CA TYR A 413 -29.09 -3.22 -15.34
C TYR A 413 -28.54 -1.83 -15.69
N THR A 414 -29.04 -0.76 -15.05
CA THR A 414 -28.44 0.57 -15.24
C THR A 414 -26.97 0.54 -14.79
N PRO A 415 -26.03 0.98 -15.65
CA PRO A 415 -24.62 1.11 -15.31
C PRO A 415 -24.41 2.02 -14.10
N VAL A 416 -23.38 1.71 -13.31
CA VAL A 416 -23.16 2.38 -12.03
C VAL A 416 -22.76 3.85 -12.19
N GLU A 417 -22.00 4.16 -13.26
CA GLU A 417 -21.62 5.53 -13.62
C GLU A 417 -22.84 6.34 -14.06
N GLU A 418 -23.80 5.71 -14.74
CA GLU A 418 -25.06 6.37 -15.13
C GLU A 418 -25.89 6.72 -13.90
N LEU A 419 -26.06 5.78 -12.96
CA LEU A 419 -26.73 6.03 -11.68
C LEU A 419 -26.05 7.16 -10.91
N TYR A 420 -24.72 7.15 -10.82
CA TYR A 420 -23.96 8.18 -10.15
C TYR A 420 -24.14 9.55 -10.79
N ASN A 421 -24.06 9.65 -12.12
CA ASN A 421 -24.23 10.91 -12.85
C ASN A 421 -25.64 11.48 -12.68
N ILE A 422 -26.68 10.63 -12.72
CA ILE A 422 -28.06 11.07 -12.42
C ILE A 422 -28.16 11.62 -10.99
N GLY A 423 -27.49 10.96 -10.03
CA GLY A 423 -27.39 11.43 -8.65
C GLY A 423 -26.68 12.79 -8.51
N VAL A 424 -25.57 12.99 -9.22
CA VAL A 424 -24.84 14.28 -9.28
C VAL A 424 -25.71 15.39 -9.86
N ASP A 425 -26.40 15.12 -10.97
CA ASP A 425 -27.31 16.09 -11.60
C ASP A 425 -28.52 16.43 -10.72
N ALA A 426 -29.02 15.48 -9.94
CA ALA A 426 -30.06 15.71 -8.94
C ALA A 426 -29.54 16.56 -7.77
N TYR A 427 -28.35 16.23 -7.25
CA TYR A 427 -27.70 16.98 -6.17
C TYR A 427 -27.44 18.44 -6.57
N ASN A 428 -26.91 18.68 -7.76
CA ASN A 428 -26.65 20.03 -8.29
C ASN A 428 -27.92 20.87 -8.47
N ARG A 429 -29.07 20.21 -8.69
CA ARG A 429 -30.40 20.84 -8.73
C ARG A 429 -31.07 20.95 -7.36
N GLN A 430 -30.39 20.54 -6.29
CA GLN A 430 -30.90 20.46 -4.92
C GLN A 430 -32.12 19.52 -4.77
N ASP A 431 -32.27 18.55 -5.68
CA ASP A 431 -33.25 17.46 -5.60
C ASP A 431 -32.63 16.30 -4.80
N TYR A 432 -32.42 16.55 -3.50
CA TYR A 432 -31.77 15.58 -2.60
C TYR A 432 -32.48 14.23 -2.50
N PRO A 433 -33.83 14.13 -2.50
CA PRO A 433 -34.50 12.83 -2.52
C PRO A 433 -34.12 11.98 -3.73
N SER A 434 -34.06 12.59 -4.92
CA SER A 434 -33.62 11.91 -6.13
C SER A 434 -32.12 11.56 -6.09
N ALA A 435 -31.28 12.46 -5.57
CA ALA A 435 -29.85 12.19 -5.41
C ALA A 435 -29.60 11.00 -4.47
N ILE A 436 -30.25 10.99 -3.30
CA ILE A 436 -30.18 9.89 -2.33
C ILE A 436 -30.61 8.58 -2.98
N TYR A 437 -31.73 8.58 -3.71
CA TYR A 437 -32.23 7.37 -4.38
C TYR A 437 -31.20 6.79 -5.36
N HIS A 438 -30.67 7.61 -6.27
CA HIS A 438 -29.74 7.13 -7.30
C HIS A 438 -28.36 6.78 -6.74
N TYR A 439 -27.85 7.55 -5.79
CA TYR A 439 -26.61 7.19 -5.11
C TYR A 439 -26.76 5.90 -4.30
N THR A 440 -27.92 5.63 -3.68
CA THR A 440 -28.15 4.36 -2.97
C THR A 440 -28.05 3.18 -3.93
N LEU A 441 -28.69 3.26 -5.11
CA LEU A 441 -28.58 2.21 -6.12
C LEU A 441 -27.13 2.01 -6.62
N ALA A 442 -26.37 3.09 -6.79
CA ALA A 442 -24.96 2.99 -7.17
C ALA A 442 -24.08 2.42 -6.03
N ALA A 443 -24.37 2.80 -4.79
CA ALA A 443 -23.68 2.29 -3.60
C ALA A 443 -23.95 0.80 -3.35
N GLU A 444 -25.18 0.33 -3.58
CA GLU A 444 -25.53 -1.11 -3.52
C GLU A 444 -24.76 -1.95 -4.55
N LYS A 445 -24.32 -1.33 -5.65
CA LYS A 445 -23.42 -1.92 -6.66
C LYS A 445 -21.93 -1.79 -6.30
N GLY A 446 -21.60 -1.24 -5.12
CA GLY A 446 -20.22 -1.10 -4.65
C GLY A 446 -19.50 0.19 -5.07
N TYR A 447 -20.21 1.21 -5.56
CA TYR A 447 -19.55 2.42 -6.07
C TYR A 447 -19.17 3.41 -4.95
N GLY A 448 -17.87 3.45 -4.62
CA GLY A 448 -17.35 4.26 -3.52
C GLY A 448 -17.63 5.77 -3.61
N TYR A 449 -17.67 6.36 -4.81
CA TYR A 449 -18.01 7.78 -4.97
C TYR A 449 -19.46 8.08 -4.59
N ALA A 450 -20.39 7.16 -4.87
CA ALA A 450 -21.79 7.31 -4.47
C ALA A 450 -21.94 7.20 -2.95
N MET A 451 -21.21 6.28 -2.32
CA MET A 451 -21.16 6.12 -0.86
C MET A 451 -20.65 7.41 -0.18
N ASN A 452 -19.56 7.99 -0.67
CA ASN A 452 -19.04 9.29 -0.20
C ASN A 452 -20.10 10.40 -0.31
N ASN A 453 -20.77 10.52 -1.45
CA ASN A 453 -21.75 11.59 -1.66
C ASN A 453 -23.02 11.40 -0.82
N LEU A 454 -23.45 10.15 -0.58
CA LEU A 454 -24.51 9.85 0.38
C LEU A 454 -24.11 10.30 1.79
N ALA A 455 -22.90 9.93 2.22
CA ALA A 455 -22.40 10.33 3.52
C ALA A 455 -22.35 11.86 3.67
N HIS A 456 -21.89 12.57 2.65
CA HIS A 456 -21.86 14.03 2.63
C HIS A 456 -23.27 14.65 2.74
N ILE A 457 -24.28 14.08 2.07
CA ILE A 457 -25.67 14.53 2.21
C ILE A 457 -26.14 14.38 3.66
N TYR A 458 -25.92 13.22 4.27
CA TYR A 458 -26.31 12.95 5.65
C TYR A 458 -25.45 13.70 6.68
N TYR A 459 -24.30 14.24 6.29
CA TYR A 459 -23.45 15.01 7.19
C TYR A 459 -23.78 16.52 7.16
N MET A 460 -23.97 17.10 5.97
CA MET A 460 -23.96 18.57 5.78
C MET A 460 -25.29 19.18 5.36
N ILE A 461 -26.23 18.42 4.81
CA ILE A 461 -27.41 19.00 4.17
C ILE A 461 -28.57 19.13 5.14
N ASP A 462 -28.91 20.38 5.47
CA ASP A 462 -30.05 20.72 6.32
C ASP A 462 -31.34 19.98 5.92
N GLY A 463 -32.01 19.38 6.91
CA GLY A 463 -33.21 18.57 6.71
C GLY A 463 -32.95 17.10 6.36
N TYR A 464 -31.71 16.73 6.05
CA TYR A 464 -31.28 15.35 5.80
C TYR A 464 -30.18 14.87 6.75
N VAL A 465 -29.64 15.74 7.61
CA VAL A 465 -28.58 15.37 8.56
C VAL A 465 -28.95 14.16 9.41
N ASP A 466 -28.09 13.14 9.39
CA ASP A 466 -28.20 11.89 10.15
C ASP A 466 -26.79 11.32 10.34
N GLU A 467 -26.18 11.60 11.48
CA GLU A 467 -24.77 11.24 11.75
C GLU A 467 -24.51 9.74 11.67
N GLN A 468 -25.49 8.91 12.07
CA GLN A 468 -25.37 7.45 12.00
C GLN A 468 -25.31 6.97 10.55
N LYS A 469 -26.12 7.56 9.66
CA LYS A 469 -26.04 7.25 8.23
C LYS A 469 -24.79 7.82 7.57
N ALA A 470 -24.35 9.01 7.98
CA ALA A 470 -23.11 9.59 7.49
C ALA A 470 -21.92 8.67 7.80
N PHE A 471 -21.79 8.24 9.07
CA PHE A 471 -20.76 7.29 9.51
C PHE A 471 -20.84 5.98 8.73
N TYR A 472 -22.03 5.38 8.64
CA TYR A 472 -22.23 4.13 7.90
C TYR A 472 -21.75 4.23 6.45
N TRP A 473 -22.14 5.27 5.71
CA TRP A 473 -21.77 5.40 4.30
C TRP A 473 -20.31 5.78 4.09
N TYR A 474 -19.70 6.55 4.99
CA TYR A 474 -18.25 6.77 4.97
C TYR A 474 -17.48 5.47 5.23
N GLU A 475 -17.94 4.62 6.14
CA GLU A 475 -17.35 3.31 6.40
C GLU A 475 -17.43 2.39 5.18
N GLN A 476 -18.60 2.32 4.52
CA GLN A 476 -18.74 1.55 3.28
C GLN A 476 -17.86 2.10 2.15
N GLY A 477 -17.80 3.43 2.00
CA GLY A 477 -16.95 4.07 1.00
C GLY A 477 -15.45 3.84 1.23
N ALA A 478 -15.02 3.87 2.49
CA ALA A 478 -13.65 3.55 2.90
C ALA A 478 -13.31 2.08 2.59
N ALA A 479 -14.21 1.14 2.88
CA ALA A 479 -14.04 -0.27 2.52
C ALA A 479 -13.95 -0.49 1.00
N ALA A 480 -14.64 0.35 0.22
CA ALA A 480 -14.54 0.40 -1.23
C ALA A 480 -13.31 1.19 -1.76
N ARG A 481 -12.37 1.56 -0.88
CA ARG A 481 -11.14 2.34 -1.18
C ARG A 481 -11.41 3.69 -1.84
N ASN A 482 -12.48 4.37 -1.45
CA ASN A 482 -12.71 5.75 -1.87
C ASN A 482 -11.95 6.73 -0.94
N THR A 483 -10.98 7.45 -1.50
CA THR A 483 -10.11 8.38 -0.76
C THR A 483 -10.89 9.49 -0.03
N ASN A 484 -11.95 10.03 -0.66
CA ASN A 484 -12.80 11.05 0.00
C ASN A 484 -13.58 10.45 1.17
N ALA A 485 -14.04 9.21 1.05
CA ALA A 485 -14.73 8.52 2.14
C ALA A 485 -13.76 8.15 3.29
N LEU A 486 -12.52 7.77 2.98
CA LEU A 486 -11.47 7.57 4.00
C LEU A 486 -11.25 8.85 4.82
N PHE A 487 -11.12 9.99 4.13
CA PHE A 487 -11.03 11.29 4.79
C PHE A 487 -12.28 11.61 5.60
N GLY A 488 -13.48 11.45 5.04
CA GLY A 488 -14.73 11.68 5.76
C GLY A 488 -14.89 10.80 7.01
N LEU A 489 -14.52 9.52 6.93
CA LEU A 489 -14.53 8.59 8.05
C LEU A 489 -13.52 9.01 9.14
N SER A 490 -12.35 9.53 8.74
CA SER A 490 -11.38 10.06 9.69
C SER A 490 -11.94 11.23 10.49
N LEU A 491 -12.72 12.13 9.86
CA LEU A 491 -13.39 13.22 10.54
C LEU A 491 -14.46 12.70 11.51
N CYS A 492 -15.17 11.63 11.13
CA CYS A 492 -16.13 10.99 12.03
C CYS A 492 -15.47 10.49 13.32
N TYR A 493 -14.32 9.83 13.21
CA TYR A 493 -13.55 9.40 14.37
C TYR A 493 -12.87 10.56 15.10
N GLN A 494 -12.47 11.62 14.41
CA GLN A 494 -11.88 12.79 15.06
C GLN A 494 -12.88 13.54 15.94
N TYR A 495 -14.11 13.73 15.45
CA TYR A 495 -15.12 14.57 16.10
C TYR A 495 -16.26 13.78 16.76
N GLY A 496 -16.28 12.45 16.64
CA GLY A 496 -17.35 11.61 17.18
C GLY A 496 -18.68 11.72 16.42
N ILE A 497 -18.63 11.88 15.10
CA ILE A 497 -19.84 11.98 14.26
C ILE A 497 -20.36 10.57 14.00
N GLY A 498 -21.52 10.23 14.59
CA GLY A 498 -22.13 8.91 14.46
C GLY A 498 -21.39 7.76 15.16
N THR A 499 -20.25 8.05 15.79
CA THR A 499 -19.38 7.10 16.50
C THR A 499 -18.75 7.75 17.72
N HIS A 500 -18.00 6.99 18.52
CA HIS A 500 -17.17 7.57 19.58
C HIS A 500 -15.85 8.11 19.01
N PRO A 501 -15.34 9.25 19.52
CA PRO A 501 -14.05 9.76 19.08
C PRO A 501 -12.91 8.76 19.28
N ASP A 502 -12.03 8.65 18.28
CA ASP A 502 -10.90 7.72 18.22
C ASP A 502 -9.80 8.32 17.32
N ILE A 503 -8.86 9.06 17.93
CA ILE A 503 -7.83 9.80 17.19
C ILE A 503 -6.85 8.86 16.47
N GLU A 504 -6.53 7.70 17.07
CA GLU A 504 -5.62 6.73 16.45
C GLU A 504 -6.21 6.20 15.15
N LYS A 505 -7.50 5.81 15.16
CA LYS A 505 -8.19 5.42 13.91
C LYS A 505 -8.30 6.57 12.90
N ALA A 506 -8.52 7.80 13.37
CA ALA A 506 -8.56 8.95 12.47
C ALA A 506 -7.21 9.12 11.75
N ILE A 507 -6.09 9.00 12.47
CA ILE A 507 -4.74 9.05 11.92
C ILE A 507 -4.52 7.92 10.90
N ASP A 508 -4.88 6.66 11.22
CA ASP A 508 -4.71 5.53 10.31
C ASP A 508 -5.48 5.71 8.98
N LEU A 509 -6.69 6.27 9.05
CA LEU A 509 -7.52 6.56 7.88
C LEU A 509 -6.95 7.74 7.06
N LEU A 510 -6.45 8.77 7.74
CA LEU A 510 -5.80 9.91 7.09
C LEU A 510 -4.50 9.50 6.41
N LEU A 511 -3.73 8.58 6.99
CA LEU A 511 -2.51 8.05 6.37
C LEU A 511 -2.84 7.35 5.05
N GLN A 512 -3.88 6.50 5.03
CA GLN A 512 -4.36 5.86 3.79
C GLN A 512 -4.82 6.91 2.75
N ALA A 513 -5.56 7.94 3.17
CA ALA A 513 -5.99 9.00 2.25
C ALA A 513 -4.81 9.85 1.73
N ALA A 514 -3.80 10.08 2.56
CA ALA A 514 -2.57 10.80 2.20
C ALA A 514 -1.70 10.01 1.22
N GLU A 515 -1.64 8.68 1.36
CA GLU A 515 -0.94 7.78 0.41
C GLU A 515 -1.49 7.89 -1.01
N ASP A 516 -2.81 8.07 -1.14
CA ASP A 516 -3.53 8.33 -2.40
C ASP A 516 -3.32 9.77 -2.94
N GLY A 517 -2.53 10.60 -2.26
CA GLY A 517 -2.18 11.95 -2.69
C GLY A 517 -3.16 13.04 -2.27
N MET A 518 -3.98 12.82 -1.23
CA MET A 518 -4.89 13.84 -0.73
C MET A 518 -4.17 14.85 0.17
N ALA A 519 -4.02 16.09 -0.31
CA ALA A 519 -3.37 17.16 0.45
C ALA A 519 -4.12 17.53 1.74
N ALA A 520 -5.46 17.54 1.70
CA ALA A 520 -6.29 17.77 2.89
C ALA A 520 -6.03 16.74 4.01
N ALA A 521 -5.75 15.48 3.64
CA ALA A 521 -5.42 14.45 4.62
C ALA A 521 -4.07 14.73 5.30
N HIS A 522 -3.08 15.16 4.51
CA HIS A 522 -1.80 15.64 5.03
C HIS A 522 -1.96 16.85 5.97
N ASN A 523 -2.74 17.86 5.62
CA ASN A 523 -2.96 19.00 6.52
C ASN A 523 -3.63 18.60 7.84
N ASN A 524 -4.60 17.68 7.80
CA ASN A 524 -5.24 17.17 9.01
C ASN A 524 -4.30 16.32 9.87
N LEU A 525 -3.41 15.52 9.26
CA LEU A 525 -2.35 14.82 10.00
C LEU A 525 -1.40 15.81 10.67
N GLY A 526 -1.00 16.87 9.96
CA GLY A 526 -0.25 17.99 10.53
C GLY A 526 -0.92 18.55 11.78
N PHE A 527 -2.22 18.83 11.68
CA PHE A 527 -3.01 19.36 12.79
C PHE A 527 -3.24 18.37 13.96
N LEU A 528 -3.29 17.07 13.72
CA LEU A 528 -3.44 16.10 14.81
C LEU A 528 -2.11 15.81 15.52
N LEU A 529 -0.99 15.97 14.82
CA LEU A 529 0.32 15.60 15.30
C LEU A 529 1.12 16.79 15.85
N TYR A 530 0.75 18.05 15.58
CA TYR A 530 1.64 19.19 15.90
C TYR A 530 2.01 19.31 17.39
N ASP A 531 1.15 18.86 18.32
CA ASP A 531 1.43 18.85 19.76
C ASP A 531 2.15 17.58 20.23
N THR A 532 1.92 16.44 19.58
CA THR A 532 2.37 15.10 20.02
C THR A 532 3.64 14.64 19.30
N ASP A 533 3.75 14.94 18.02
CA ASP A 533 4.88 14.67 17.13
C ASP A 533 5.06 15.82 16.11
N PRO A 534 5.70 16.94 16.55
CA PRO A 534 5.90 18.12 15.70
C PRO A 534 6.74 17.85 14.43
N GLU A 535 7.57 16.81 14.44
CA GLU A 535 8.40 16.44 13.29
C GLU A 535 7.56 15.76 12.22
N GLN A 536 6.71 14.81 12.60
CA GLN A 536 5.74 14.22 11.68
C GLN A 536 4.72 15.25 11.19
N ALA A 537 4.26 16.13 12.08
CA ALA A 537 3.36 17.20 11.69
C ALA A 537 3.97 18.09 10.59
N LEU A 538 5.24 18.48 10.75
CA LEU A 538 5.97 19.25 9.75
C LEU A 538 6.11 18.49 8.44
N TYR A 539 6.43 17.19 8.49
CA TYR A 539 6.49 16.33 7.30
C TYR A 539 5.17 16.36 6.54
N HIS A 540 4.03 16.13 7.22
CA HIS A 540 2.74 16.11 6.54
C HIS A 540 2.37 17.47 5.96
N TYR A 541 2.57 18.58 6.68
CA TYR A 541 2.34 19.92 6.13
C TYR A 541 3.21 20.22 4.89
N GLN A 542 4.47 19.77 4.87
CA GLN A 542 5.34 19.91 3.69
C GLN A 542 4.87 19.05 2.51
N GLN A 543 4.28 17.86 2.74
CA GLN A 543 3.68 17.09 1.66
C GLN A 543 2.44 17.78 1.10
N ALA A 544 1.59 18.34 1.94
CA ALA A 544 0.44 19.15 1.49
C ALA A 544 0.90 20.36 0.65
N GLU A 545 1.98 21.04 1.06
CA GLU A 545 2.61 22.11 0.28
C GLU A 545 3.06 21.63 -1.11
N LYS A 546 3.72 20.47 -1.20
CA LYS A 546 4.16 19.89 -2.48
C LYS A 546 2.98 19.52 -3.39
N LEU A 547 1.84 19.14 -2.80
CA LEU A 547 0.60 18.85 -3.51
C LEU A 547 -0.19 20.11 -3.90
N GLY A 548 0.28 21.30 -3.49
CA GLY A 548 -0.28 22.59 -3.88
C GLY A 548 -1.32 23.15 -2.92
N GLU A 549 -1.52 22.55 -1.75
CA GLU A 549 -2.45 23.01 -0.71
C GLU A 549 -1.73 23.20 0.65
N PRO A 550 -0.76 24.13 0.75
CA PRO A 550 -0.02 24.35 1.99
C PRO A 550 -0.90 24.93 3.11
N ASP A 551 -0.71 24.44 4.34
CA ASP A 551 -1.11 25.15 5.55
C ASP A 551 0.05 26.03 6.05
N TYR A 552 0.07 27.28 5.59
CA TYR A 552 1.11 28.24 5.95
C TYR A 552 1.17 28.55 7.45
N SER A 553 0.03 28.49 8.14
CA SER A 553 -0.04 28.78 9.57
C SER A 553 0.61 27.68 10.39
N GLY A 554 0.31 26.41 10.07
CA GLY A 554 0.92 25.23 10.69
C GLY A 554 2.41 25.13 10.41
N LEU A 555 2.83 25.36 9.16
CA LEU A 555 4.26 25.41 8.78
C LEU A 555 4.98 26.50 9.57
N GLY A 556 4.46 27.73 9.56
CA GLY A 556 5.04 28.85 10.28
C GLY A 556 5.18 28.55 11.78
N PHE A 557 4.15 27.97 12.39
CA PHE A 557 4.14 27.62 13.82
C PHE A 557 5.23 26.62 14.19
N LEU A 558 5.39 25.57 13.39
CA LEU A 558 6.40 24.55 13.65
C LEU A 558 7.82 25.09 13.47
N TYR A 559 8.07 25.94 12.47
CA TYR A 559 9.38 26.59 12.31
C TYR A 559 9.66 27.61 13.43
N GLU A 560 8.65 28.37 13.88
CA GLU A 560 8.77 29.27 15.04
C GLU A 560 9.17 28.48 16.30
N GLY A 561 8.50 27.34 16.56
CA GLY A 561 8.80 26.45 17.68
C GLY A 561 10.21 25.85 17.65
N LYS A 562 10.77 25.63 16.45
CA LYS A 562 12.17 25.19 16.24
C LYS A 562 13.19 26.32 16.37
N GLY A 563 12.74 27.57 16.49
CA GLY A 563 13.59 28.76 16.53
C GLY A 563 14.07 29.23 15.15
N ASP A 564 13.54 28.67 14.07
CA ASP A 564 13.80 29.14 12.69
C ASP A 564 12.80 30.25 12.33
N PHE A 565 13.06 31.42 12.91
CA PHE A 565 12.16 32.57 12.77
C PHE A 565 12.18 33.18 11.37
N GLU A 566 13.24 32.99 10.58
CA GLU A 566 13.29 33.50 9.19
C GLU A 566 12.34 32.71 8.30
N THR A 567 12.35 31.37 8.41
CA THR A 567 11.43 30.51 7.68
C THR A 567 9.98 30.69 8.17
N ALA A 568 9.77 30.78 9.49
CA ALA A 568 8.46 31.05 10.06
C ALA A 568 7.88 32.38 9.52
N LEU A 569 8.69 33.44 9.49
CA LEU A 569 8.32 34.74 8.94
C LEU A 569 7.92 34.63 7.46
N ALA A 570 8.65 33.85 6.66
CA ALA A 570 8.33 33.64 5.24
C ALA A 570 6.95 33.00 5.07
N TYR A 571 6.64 31.96 5.85
CA TYR A 571 5.34 31.29 5.83
C TYR A 571 4.20 32.18 6.31
N TYR A 572 4.37 32.87 7.45
CA TYR A 572 3.34 33.76 7.94
C TYR A 572 3.06 34.95 7.01
N ASN A 573 4.02 35.38 6.18
CA ASN A 573 3.77 36.39 5.15
C ASN A 573 2.87 35.87 4.01
N GLN A 574 2.87 34.55 3.76
CA GLN A 574 1.96 33.93 2.79
C GLN A 574 0.56 33.71 3.38
N ASP A 575 0.47 33.46 4.68
CA ASP A 575 -0.80 33.32 5.38
C ASP A 575 -1.59 34.66 5.40
N LYS A 576 -2.83 34.63 4.92
CA LYS A 576 -3.74 35.79 4.89
C LYS A 576 -4.80 35.73 6.00
N SER A 577 -4.71 34.75 6.89
CA SER A 577 -5.59 34.61 8.04
C SER A 577 -5.26 35.60 9.16
N GLY A 578 -6.21 35.81 10.08
CA GLY A 578 -5.97 36.58 11.30
C GLY A 578 -4.91 35.95 12.21
N LEU A 579 -4.78 34.62 12.19
CA LEU A 579 -3.77 33.87 12.92
C LEU A 579 -2.36 34.19 12.38
N GLY A 580 -2.18 34.15 11.06
CA GLY A 580 -0.92 34.54 10.41
C GLY A 580 -0.52 35.98 10.74
N ALA A 581 -1.48 36.92 10.70
CA ALA A 581 -1.24 38.31 11.10
C ALA A 581 -0.83 38.43 12.58
N TYR A 582 -1.47 37.67 13.48
CA TYR A 582 -1.11 37.62 14.89
C TYR A 582 0.34 37.14 15.11
N HIS A 583 0.75 36.06 14.42
CA HIS A 583 2.13 35.57 14.49
C HIS A 583 3.14 36.57 13.93
N LEU A 584 2.85 37.22 12.79
CA LEU A 584 3.69 38.32 12.28
C LEU A 584 3.85 39.44 13.31
N GLY A 585 2.75 39.85 13.94
CA GLY A 585 2.77 40.86 15.00
C GLY A 585 3.72 40.49 16.14
N ASN A 586 3.68 39.23 16.56
CA ASN A 586 4.58 38.70 17.59
C ASN A 586 6.05 38.70 17.17
N LEU A 587 6.36 38.27 15.93
CA LEU A 587 7.74 38.26 15.42
C LEU A 587 8.32 39.68 15.34
N TYR A 588 7.58 40.65 14.81
CA TYR A 588 8.02 42.05 14.75
C TYR A 588 8.14 42.71 16.13
N ARG A 589 7.25 42.36 17.06
CA ARG A 589 7.32 42.87 18.44
C ARG A 589 8.60 42.39 19.15
N LYS A 590 8.97 41.13 18.96
CA LYS A 590 10.15 40.51 19.59
C LYS A 590 11.45 40.80 18.82
N GLY A 591 11.36 41.09 17.53
CA GLY A 591 12.53 41.15 16.63
C GLY A 591 13.09 39.76 16.33
N SER A 592 12.20 38.78 16.19
CA SER A 592 12.55 37.38 15.90
C SER A 592 12.48 37.14 14.39
N GLY A 593 13.60 36.80 13.75
CA GLY A 593 13.67 36.65 12.28
C GLY A 593 13.54 37.97 11.50
N THR A 594 13.41 39.09 12.20
CA THR A 594 13.28 40.45 11.64
C THR A 594 13.80 41.47 12.65
N ALA A 595 14.06 42.71 12.22
CA ALA A 595 14.35 43.79 13.16
C ALA A 595 13.10 44.09 14.02
N LYS A 596 13.31 44.36 15.32
CA LYS A 596 12.23 44.78 16.21
C LYS A 596 11.57 46.05 15.66
N ASP A 597 10.28 45.96 15.35
CA ASP A 597 9.46 47.09 14.87
C ASP A 597 8.07 47.05 15.52
N ILE A 598 7.91 47.86 16.55
CA ILE A 598 6.67 47.95 17.32
C ILE A 598 5.52 48.54 16.50
N LYS A 599 5.80 49.43 15.52
CA LYS A 599 4.75 49.99 14.67
C LYS A 599 4.20 48.93 13.73
N ALA A 600 5.09 48.15 13.12
CA ALA A 600 4.68 47.01 12.30
C ALA A 600 3.90 46.00 13.14
N ALA A 601 4.38 45.68 14.35
CA ALA A 601 3.69 44.76 15.24
C ALA A 601 2.24 45.20 15.57
N ILE A 602 2.04 46.48 15.93
CA ILE A 602 0.70 47.03 16.18
C ILE A 602 -0.18 46.89 14.93
N ALA A 603 0.33 47.23 13.75
CA ALA A 603 -0.45 47.15 12.50
C ALA A 603 -0.87 45.70 12.17
N TYR A 604 0.01 44.72 12.43
CA TYR A 604 -0.32 43.30 12.26
C TYR A 604 -1.35 42.81 13.28
N PHE A 605 -1.26 43.25 14.54
CA PHE A 605 -2.29 42.93 15.54
C PHE A 605 -3.63 43.57 15.22
N GLU A 606 -3.65 44.80 14.71
CA GLU A 606 -4.88 45.43 14.20
C GLU A 606 -5.47 44.64 13.02
N THR A 607 -4.62 44.16 12.10
CA THR A 607 -5.04 43.28 10.99
C THR A 607 -5.63 41.96 11.51
N ALA A 608 -5.06 41.39 12.56
CA ALA A 608 -5.58 40.17 13.19
C ALA A 608 -6.99 40.41 13.80
N LEU A 609 -7.21 41.57 14.44
CA LEU A 609 -8.52 41.96 14.97
C LEU A 609 -9.55 42.21 13.88
N ASP A 610 -9.15 42.82 12.76
CA ASP A 610 -10.03 43.00 11.59
C ASP A 610 -10.50 41.65 11.02
N ALA A 611 -9.69 40.60 11.19
CA ALA A 611 -10.01 39.21 10.86
C ALA A 611 -10.65 38.43 12.04
N ALA A 612 -11.12 39.14 13.08
CA ALA A 612 -11.78 38.60 14.27
C ALA A 612 -10.92 37.63 15.11
N TYR A 613 -9.59 37.81 15.11
CA TYR A 613 -8.67 37.07 15.97
C TYR A 613 -8.39 37.85 17.27
N ASP A 614 -9.31 37.75 18.23
CA ASP A 614 -9.39 38.60 19.42
C ASP A 614 -8.18 38.48 20.38
N MET A 615 -7.38 37.41 20.28
CA MET A 615 -6.14 37.23 21.08
C MET A 615 -5.13 38.37 20.87
N ALA A 616 -5.18 39.06 19.74
CA ALA A 616 -4.35 40.23 19.46
C ALA A 616 -4.57 41.38 20.46
N HIS A 617 -5.73 41.45 21.12
CA HIS A 617 -6.00 42.46 22.17
C HIS A 617 -5.04 42.35 23.35
N ILE A 618 -4.66 41.13 23.76
CA ILE A 618 -3.71 40.91 24.87
C ILE A 618 -2.34 41.51 24.52
N GLU A 619 -1.87 41.27 23.30
CA GLU A 619 -0.56 41.75 22.85
C GLU A 619 -0.53 43.28 22.70
N LEU A 620 -1.61 43.87 22.17
CA LEU A 620 -1.75 45.33 22.09
C LEU A 620 -1.80 45.98 23.47
N ALA A 621 -2.54 45.40 24.42
CA ALA A 621 -2.57 45.87 25.80
C ALA A 621 -1.17 45.84 26.43
N GLY A 622 -0.41 44.75 26.24
CA GLY A 622 0.97 44.64 26.71
C GLY A 622 1.92 45.68 26.08
N ILE A 623 1.81 45.92 24.77
CA ILE A 623 2.59 46.97 24.09
C ILE A 623 2.29 48.34 24.71
N TYR A 624 1.02 48.71 24.82
CA TYR A 624 0.61 50.02 25.33
C TYR A 624 0.88 50.20 26.82
N LEU A 625 1.09 49.14 27.59
CA LEU A 625 1.43 49.25 29.00
C LEU A 625 2.94 49.32 29.25
N PHE A 626 3.72 48.52 28.51
CA PHE A 626 5.11 48.25 28.86
C PHE A 626 6.14 48.79 27.87
N GLU A 627 5.82 48.89 26.57
CA GLU A 627 6.81 49.21 25.54
C GLU A 627 7.14 50.72 25.50
N GLU A 628 8.41 51.07 25.74
CA GLU A 628 8.84 52.48 25.78
C GLU A 628 8.62 53.17 24.43
N GLY A 629 8.14 54.42 24.48
CA GLY A 629 7.79 55.18 23.29
C GLY A 629 6.39 54.89 22.72
N PHE A 630 5.70 53.85 23.22
CA PHE A 630 4.34 53.50 22.81
C PHE A 630 3.35 53.46 23.98
N LYS A 631 3.77 53.75 25.22
CA LYS A 631 2.89 53.69 26.40
C LYS A 631 1.65 54.58 26.28
N ASP A 632 0.47 53.99 26.47
CA ASP A 632 -0.84 54.64 26.44
C ASP A 632 -1.83 53.84 27.31
N ILE A 633 -2.04 54.29 28.55
CA ILE A 633 -2.85 53.56 29.55
C ILE A 633 -4.32 53.43 29.10
N ASP A 634 -4.87 54.44 28.43
CA ASP A 634 -6.26 54.43 28.00
C ASP A 634 -6.47 53.37 26.90
N LYS A 635 -5.54 53.27 25.95
CA LYS A 635 -5.55 52.19 24.94
C LYS A 635 -5.29 50.82 25.54
N ALA A 636 -4.35 50.72 26.48
CA ALA A 636 -4.06 49.47 27.16
C ALA A 636 -5.32 48.93 27.87
N LYS A 637 -6.03 49.80 28.59
CA LYS A 637 -7.30 49.47 29.23
C LYS A 637 -8.39 49.10 28.22
N MET A 638 -8.53 49.87 27.14
CA MET A 638 -9.50 49.59 26.08
C MET A 638 -9.33 48.18 25.50
N HIS A 639 -8.08 47.77 25.21
CA HIS A 639 -7.80 46.43 24.68
C HIS A 639 -7.99 45.33 25.74
N SER A 640 -7.62 45.58 27.00
CA SER A 640 -7.87 44.66 28.11
C SER A 640 -9.38 44.39 28.29
N ASP A 641 -10.19 45.46 28.31
CA ASP A 641 -11.66 45.37 28.40
C ASP A 641 -12.26 44.62 27.18
N ALA A 642 -11.71 44.82 25.99
CA ALA A 642 -12.14 44.13 24.78
C ALA A 642 -11.80 42.63 24.82
N ALA A 643 -10.60 42.26 25.28
CA ALA A 643 -10.23 40.85 25.49
C ALA A 643 -11.15 40.15 26.50
N ALA A 644 -11.47 40.80 27.63
CA ALA A 644 -12.44 40.28 28.59
C ALA A 644 -13.84 40.10 27.97
N LYS A 645 -14.27 41.04 27.14
CA LYS A 645 -15.57 40.96 26.44
C LYS A 645 -15.60 39.80 25.43
N ALA A 646 -14.47 39.48 24.82
CA ALA A 646 -14.28 38.31 23.97
C ALA A 646 -14.15 36.98 24.77
N GLY A 647 -14.16 37.04 26.11
CA GLY A 647 -14.03 35.86 26.97
C GLY A 647 -12.60 35.36 27.15
N ILE A 648 -11.60 36.18 26.80
CA ILE A 648 -10.18 35.84 26.93
C ILE A 648 -9.71 36.14 28.36
N GLU A 649 -8.95 35.21 28.95
CA GLU A 649 -8.34 35.41 30.26
C GLU A 649 -7.25 36.49 30.21
N ILE A 650 -7.39 37.53 31.05
CA ILE A 650 -6.42 38.63 31.11
C ILE A 650 -5.27 38.23 32.05
N PRO A 651 -4.00 38.22 31.58
CA PRO A 651 -2.84 38.03 32.43
C PRO A 651 -2.82 39.04 33.59
N GLY A 652 -2.46 38.59 34.79
CA GLY A 652 -2.50 39.44 35.99
C GLY A 652 -1.70 40.75 35.89
N GLU A 653 -0.65 40.77 35.06
CA GLU A 653 0.16 41.96 34.77
C GLU A 653 -0.55 43.00 33.88
N LEU A 654 -1.61 42.60 33.16
CA LEU A 654 -2.46 43.45 32.31
C LEU A 654 -3.80 43.81 32.98
N SER A 655 -4.01 43.36 34.23
CA SER A 655 -5.19 43.71 35.02
C SER A 655 -5.07 45.17 35.49
N MET A 656 -5.90 46.05 34.91
CA MET A 656 -5.86 47.51 35.11
C MET A 656 -7.14 48.10 35.67
#